data_AF-A0A849DUV0-F1
#
_entry.id   AF-A0A849DUV0-F1
#
_cell.length_a   1.000
_cell.length_b   1.000
_cell.length_c   1.000
_cell.angle_alpha   90.00
_cell.angle_beta   90.00
_cell.angle_gamma   90.00
#
_symmetry.space_group_name_H-M   'P 1'
#
loop_
_entity.id
_entity.type
_entity.pdbx_description
1 polymer ?
#
loop_
_entity_poly.entity_id
_entity_poly.type
_entity_poly.pdbx_seq_one_letter_code
_entity_poly.pdbx_strand_id
1 'polypeptide(L)'
;MIAIDIDGQMDDQNTGDNYAGPPIHAVTVFANPIMDKPNTNDAGVVVVYPDDTIPPDPSSFDTLYFAAGVHTNFGRAFQVHSNKKYYIPGDAIFYGTFCNEDDGNGANIKIYGVGTISGDLIQHPEYDSEYPGPPGTSDPLTGTPWKPIGIRYAEYVDVEGVCCANPAFHAIYLAEQLNIKHTSVKWAKIIQWRSNGDGVGNAHLTEDCFIRAQDDGCYVKGDKRRNVFWNDANGGTFNLSGMPSASQYSLVVEDNDVIYARNYRGKWVGSRVFSWRAVKGVDNVDVTFNKIRIEDKFVTLGIYHLFATSDVDCLGHKGHLGGAITGNLVFKNIRAASRNSTAPESYSDSIIGTAADPMSGFTFQNVNIEGQVIQSLDDIGCYNEYVTNMVFNPEGLSADVSLADLAVSGYTVAGFSPTTEVYNIVLPEGTLNVPNVKTTTNDEGAGVETEHASAIPGSTTVTVLGADNVSTQLYTLNFSVSTNSNWPPANTKTNALVVDLELAGFASQGPDRLPEVDDTATTMSEITYNFDENNALFTEPSNSIPIYGAYTLTGPAGNVTDSILSLSDSATVGGGTAIEMTGVNINNGNNGVIEGRALLLWDSDHFLVPDINTFDDTADSFIEITPVRLVNSQGLNMVLRDGSTYYISSTSFTGNINTPTVLTVTGLDETWAEFNPADLASYDGTGASLATTAFSAQTFTNVTGIGVVTYAKRKNSNAEIQIADVRAQLVTTVPASPYIVWANTWLPSDVSDPAGNYDGDRQSNLAEYALNGNPTNPADIGMVEGHFDGALFNYIYASNAADSSLVYTLLDRTNLIFGTVNTNSWNSTSPGPVTGDYQIVTNIYNVSDNAKFIILEIKQE
;
A
#
# COMPACT_ATOMS: atom_id res chain seq x y z
N MET A 1 5.61 0.62 10.07
CA MET A 1 6.41 -0.29 10.91
C MET A 1 6.26 0.16 12.35
N ILE A 2 6.16 -0.74 13.32
CA ILE A 2 6.00 -0.38 14.74
C ILE A 2 7.05 -1.14 15.54
N ALA A 3 7.89 -0.41 16.28
CA ALA A 3 8.68 -0.96 17.36
C ALA A 3 7.82 -0.90 18.64
N ILE A 4 7.65 -2.04 19.30
CA ILE A 4 6.85 -2.13 20.52
C ILE A 4 7.84 -2.24 21.68
N ASP A 5 7.89 -1.19 22.50
CA ASP A 5 8.55 -1.24 23.80
C ASP A 5 7.64 -1.96 24.80
N ILE A 6 8.11 -3.09 25.31
CA ILE A 6 7.35 -3.90 26.27
C ILE A 6 7.60 -3.32 27.66
N ASP A 7 6.53 -2.81 28.28
CA ASP A 7 6.52 -2.25 29.63
C ASP A 7 7.40 -1.01 29.83
N GLY A 8 7.64 -0.20 28.78
CA GLY A 8 8.40 1.06 28.89
C GLY A 8 9.89 0.85 29.18
N GLN A 9 10.41 -0.36 28.99
CA GLN A 9 11.78 -0.71 29.38
C GLN A 9 12.85 0.05 28.59
N MET A 10 12.50 0.66 27.46
CA MET A 10 13.40 1.41 26.59
C MET A 10 13.08 2.90 26.54
N ASP A 11 11.81 3.24 26.45
CA ASP A 11 11.35 4.60 26.17
C ASP A 11 11.21 5.44 27.44
N ASP A 12 11.13 4.80 28.61
CA ASP A 12 11.00 5.48 29.91
C ASP A 12 12.32 5.59 30.69
N GLN A 13 13.42 5.04 30.16
CA GLN A 13 14.73 5.11 30.80
C GLN A 13 15.89 5.16 29.81
N ASN A 14 17.01 5.73 30.25
CA ASN A 14 18.26 5.70 29.48
C ASN A 14 18.90 4.30 29.54
N THR A 15 18.82 3.56 28.43
CA THR A 15 19.40 2.23 28.24
C THR A 15 20.75 2.27 27.49
N GLY A 16 21.37 3.44 27.41
CA GLY A 16 22.69 3.65 26.82
C GLY A 16 23.84 3.23 27.75
N ASP A 17 24.83 4.11 27.89
CA ASP A 17 26.09 3.86 28.60
C ASP A 17 25.93 3.23 30.00
N ASN A 18 26.58 2.07 30.19
CA ASN A 18 26.58 1.32 31.43
C ASN A 18 25.19 0.96 31.98
N TYR A 19 24.17 0.82 31.13
CA TYR A 19 22.87 0.31 31.57
C TYR A 19 23.05 -1.03 32.30
N ALA A 20 22.69 -1.04 33.59
CA ALA A 20 22.86 -2.17 34.51
C ALA A 20 21.52 -2.75 34.98
N GLY A 21 20.43 -2.37 34.32
CA GLY A 21 19.09 -2.89 34.59
C GLY A 21 18.87 -4.31 34.03
N PRO A 22 17.66 -4.85 34.15
CA PRO A 22 17.33 -6.16 33.57
C PRO A 22 17.46 -6.14 32.03
N PRO A 23 17.61 -7.31 31.39
CA PRO A 23 17.62 -7.43 29.93
C PRO A 23 16.41 -6.73 29.30
N ILE A 24 16.65 -5.99 28.23
CA ILE A 24 15.59 -5.28 27.50
C ILE A 24 15.12 -6.17 26.36
N HIS A 25 13.81 -6.34 26.26
CA HIS A 25 13.17 -7.11 25.20
C HIS A 25 12.42 -6.15 24.27
N ALA A 26 12.74 -6.19 22.98
CA ALA A 26 12.06 -5.42 21.95
C ALA A 26 11.35 -6.36 20.99
N VAL A 27 10.15 -5.97 20.55
CA VAL A 27 9.42 -6.64 19.47
C VAL A 27 9.26 -5.66 18.32
N THR A 28 9.59 -6.09 17.11
CA THR A 28 9.42 -5.30 15.90
C THR A 28 8.54 -6.06 14.93
N VAL A 29 7.55 -5.38 14.36
CA VAL A 29 6.60 -5.97 13.40
C VAL A 29 6.88 -5.44 12.00
N PHE A 30 7.14 -6.37 11.07
CA PHE A 30 7.40 -6.08 9.66
C PHE A 30 6.22 -6.56 8.80
N ALA A 31 5.30 -5.64 8.48
CA ALA A 31 4.22 -5.87 7.53
C ALA A 31 4.68 -5.43 6.13
N ASN A 32 5.38 -6.32 5.43
CA ASN A 32 5.87 -6.06 4.07
C ASN A 32 4.72 -6.15 3.05
N PRO A 33 4.81 -5.45 1.90
CA PRO A 33 3.89 -5.67 0.79
C PRO A 33 3.99 -7.12 0.29
N ILE A 34 2.92 -7.60 -0.35
CA ILE A 34 2.95 -8.88 -1.05
C ILE A 34 3.96 -8.77 -2.19
N MET A 35 4.91 -9.71 -2.23
CA MET A 35 5.95 -9.76 -3.25
C MET A 35 5.64 -10.86 -4.27
N ASP A 36 5.87 -10.56 -5.55
CA ASP A 36 5.74 -11.53 -6.62
C ASP A 36 6.68 -12.72 -6.38
N LYS A 37 6.08 -13.90 -6.27
CA LYS A 37 6.79 -15.17 -6.12
C LYS A 37 7.06 -15.77 -7.50
N PRO A 38 8.29 -16.21 -7.81
CA PRO A 38 8.56 -16.96 -9.03
C PRO A 38 7.70 -18.21 -9.12
N ASN A 39 7.16 -18.48 -10.30
CA ASN A 39 6.57 -19.78 -10.58
C ASN A 39 7.70 -20.81 -10.71
N THR A 40 7.69 -21.81 -9.83
CA THR A 40 8.73 -22.85 -9.80
C THR A 40 8.73 -23.76 -11.02
N ASN A 41 7.71 -23.66 -11.89
CA ASN A 41 7.63 -24.40 -13.15
C ASN A 41 8.21 -23.64 -14.35
N ASP A 42 8.58 -22.36 -14.18
CA ASP A 42 9.11 -21.55 -15.28
C ASP A 42 10.50 -22.04 -15.69
N ALA A 43 10.78 -21.98 -17.00
CA ALA A 43 12.10 -22.29 -17.52
C ALA A 43 13.15 -21.35 -16.91
N GLY A 44 14.27 -21.90 -16.44
CA GLY A 44 15.34 -21.14 -15.79
C GLY A 44 15.14 -20.90 -14.29
N VAL A 45 14.02 -21.33 -13.68
CA VAL A 45 13.87 -21.34 -12.22
C VAL A 45 14.35 -22.68 -11.66
N VAL A 46 15.35 -22.64 -10.79
CA VAL A 46 15.85 -23.83 -10.07
C VAL A 46 15.50 -23.70 -8.60
N VAL A 47 14.75 -24.68 -8.10
CA VAL A 47 14.42 -24.79 -6.67
C VAL A 47 15.57 -25.45 -5.92
N VAL A 48 16.02 -24.79 -4.86
CA VAL A 48 17.06 -25.26 -3.94
C VAL A 48 16.36 -25.63 -2.64
N TYR A 49 16.40 -26.90 -2.25
CA TYR A 49 15.86 -27.37 -0.97
C TYR A 49 16.94 -27.30 0.13
N PRO A 50 16.54 -27.33 1.41
CA PRO A 50 17.48 -27.58 2.51
C PRO A 50 18.42 -28.74 2.19
N ASP A 51 19.70 -28.56 2.47
CA ASP A 51 20.81 -29.49 2.21
C ASP A 51 21.21 -29.71 0.74
N ASP A 52 20.52 -29.10 -0.24
CA ASP A 52 20.92 -29.19 -1.63
C ASP A 52 22.26 -28.48 -1.91
N THR A 53 22.96 -28.97 -2.92
CA THR A 53 24.09 -28.26 -3.53
C THR A 53 23.61 -27.41 -4.70
N ILE A 54 24.14 -26.19 -4.83
CA ILE A 54 23.81 -25.29 -5.94
C ILE A 54 24.36 -25.84 -7.26
N PRO A 55 23.64 -25.66 -8.38
CA PRO A 55 24.18 -25.98 -9.70
C PRO A 55 25.54 -25.31 -9.92
N PRO A 56 26.60 -26.07 -10.25
CA PRO A 56 27.94 -25.50 -10.37
C PRO A 56 28.12 -24.60 -11.59
N ASP A 57 27.23 -24.72 -12.59
CA ASP A 57 27.23 -23.90 -13.80
C ASP A 57 26.16 -22.79 -13.71
N PRO A 58 26.54 -21.51 -13.61
CA PRO A 58 25.60 -20.40 -13.51
C PRO A 58 24.79 -20.16 -14.79
N SER A 59 25.13 -20.80 -15.91
CA SER A 59 24.31 -20.78 -17.13
C SER A 59 23.08 -21.69 -17.04
N SER A 60 23.00 -22.56 -16.03
CA SER A 60 21.92 -23.53 -15.86
C SER A 60 20.64 -22.98 -15.22
N PHE A 61 20.66 -21.76 -14.68
CA PHE A 61 19.51 -21.11 -14.04
C PHE A 61 19.51 -19.62 -14.33
N ASP A 62 18.34 -19.01 -14.33
CA ASP A 62 18.15 -17.55 -14.27
C ASP A 62 17.72 -17.09 -12.88
N THR A 63 16.96 -17.94 -12.18
CA THR A 63 16.51 -17.70 -10.80
C THR A 63 16.84 -18.90 -9.92
N LEU A 64 17.48 -18.67 -8.78
CA LEU A 64 17.48 -19.63 -7.67
C LEU A 64 16.31 -19.31 -6.73
N TYR A 65 15.43 -20.29 -6.56
CA TYR A 65 14.34 -20.25 -5.60
C TYR A 65 14.76 -21.08 -4.38
N PHE A 66 15.02 -20.46 -3.24
CA PHE A 66 15.27 -21.19 -2.00
C PHE A 66 13.93 -21.67 -1.44
N ALA A 67 13.74 -22.98 -1.29
CA ALA A 67 12.52 -23.54 -0.72
C ALA A 67 12.38 -23.20 0.77
N ALA A 68 11.15 -23.29 1.28
CA ALA A 68 10.88 -23.18 2.71
C ALA A 68 11.79 -24.10 3.53
N GLY A 69 12.25 -23.63 4.69
CA GLY A 69 13.11 -24.39 5.60
C GLY A 69 14.47 -23.75 5.87
N VAL A 70 15.35 -24.54 6.49
CA VAL A 70 16.64 -24.06 7.01
C VAL A 70 17.78 -24.51 6.11
N HIS A 71 18.52 -23.56 5.57
CA HIS A 71 19.58 -23.73 4.58
C HIS A 71 20.94 -23.49 5.23
N THR A 72 21.69 -24.56 5.59
CA THR A 72 22.91 -24.44 6.41
C THR A 72 24.23 -24.54 5.65
N ASN A 73 24.24 -25.05 4.42
CA ASN A 73 25.46 -25.49 3.74
C ASN A 73 26.09 -24.43 2.82
N PHE A 74 25.80 -23.15 3.08
CA PHE A 74 26.21 -22.03 2.22
C PHE A 74 27.37 -21.23 2.79
N GLY A 75 27.42 -21.06 4.12
CA GLY A 75 28.53 -20.42 4.82
C GLY A 75 28.81 -18.99 4.34
N ARG A 76 30.02 -18.49 4.60
CA ARG A 76 30.48 -17.24 3.99
C ARG A 76 30.82 -17.47 2.51
N ALA A 77 30.83 -16.38 1.75
CA ALA A 77 31.24 -16.33 0.36
C ALA A 77 30.33 -17.05 -0.65
N PHE A 78 29.00 -17.15 -0.42
CA PHE A 78 28.15 -17.75 -1.46
C PHE A 78 28.08 -16.82 -2.69
N GLN A 79 28.60 -17.34 -3.81
CA GLN A 79 28.84 -16.59 -5.03
C GLN A 79 27.53 -16.29 -5.77
N VAL A 80 27.23 -15.01 -5.97
CA VAL A 80 26.20 -14.54 -6.90
C VAL A 80 26.78 -14.21 -8.26
N HIS A 81 25.93 -14.25 -9.28
CA HIS A 81 26.33 -14.07 -10.67
C HIS A 81 25.50 -12.97 -11.34
N SER A 82 26.10 -12.32 -12.32
CA SER A 82 25.45 -11.27 -13.09
C SER A 82 24.24 -11.80 -13.87
N ASN A 83 23.23 -10.96 -14.06
CA ASN A 83 21.98 -11.29 -14.75
C ASN A 83 21.19 -12.45 -14.09
N LYS A 84 21.24 -12.56 -12.75
CA LYS A 84 20.56 -13.62 -11.99
C LYS A 84 19.68 -13.08 -10.88
N LYS A 85 18.71 -13.90 -10.49
CA LYS A 85 17.77 -13.62 -9.40
C LYS A 85 17.87 -14.68 -8.30
N TYR A 86 17.70 -14.24 -7.05
CA TYR A 86 17.77 -15.09 -5.86
C TYR A 86 16.56 -14.79 -4.99
N TYR A 87 15.62 -15.75 -4.90
CA TYR A 87 14.36 -15.59 -4.17
C TYR A 87 14.37 -16.39 -2.86
N ILE A 88 14.09 -15.72 -1.74
CA ILE A 88 14.06 -16.28 -0.39
C ILE A 88 12.67 -16.05 0.22
N PRO A 89 11.80 -17.09 0.30
CA PRO A 89 10.44 -16.96 0.83
C PRO A 89 10.44 -16.73 2.34
N GLY A 90 9.33 -16.23 2.88
CA GLY A 90 9.21 -15.84 4.30
C GLY A 90 9.42 -16.95 5.32
N ASP A 91 9.27 -18.20 4.89
CA ASP A 91 9.46 -19.42 5.68
C ASP A 91 10.84 -20.08 5.44
N ALA A 92 11.77 -19.37 4.77
CA ALA A 92 13.15 -19.79 4.60
C ALA A 92 14.13 -19.01 5.51
N ILE A 93 15.06 -19.73 6.11
CA ILE A 93 16.23 -19.20 6.81
C ILE A 93 17.48 -19.70 6.09
N PHE A 94 18.26 -18.76 5.57
CA PHE A 94 19.52 -18.98 4.88
C PHE A 94 20.70 -18.63 5.78
N TYR A 95 21.45 -19.63 6.23
CA TYR A 95 22.71 -19.41 6.94
C TYR A 95 23.86 -19.28 5.94
N GLY A 96 24.12 -18.05 5.53
CA GLY A 96 25.20 -17.74 4.60
C GLY A 96 25.27 -16.26 4.21
N THR A 97 26.07 -15.95 3.19
CA THR A 97 26.19 -14.60 2.60
C THR A 97 26.05 -14.62 1.08
N PHE A 98 25.51 -13.56 0.48
CA PHE A 98 25.46 -13.37 -0.96
C PHE A 98 26.54 -12.38 -1.37
N CYS A 99 27.56 -12.81 -2.11
CA CYS A 99 28.61 -11.92 -2.59
C CYS A 99 29.10 -12.26 -3.99
N ASN A 100 29.75 -11.32 -4.67
CA ASN A 100 30.58 -11.63 -5.82
C ASN A 100 32.05 -11.35 -5.50
N GLU A 101 32.84 -12.41 -5.37
CA GLU A 101 34.29 -12.27 -5.17
C GLU A 101 34.99 -11.82 -6.45
N ASP A 102 34.39 -12.14 -7.60
CA ASP A 102 34.88 -11.73 -8.92
C ASP A 102 34.40 -10.33 -9.32
N ASP A 103 35.38 -9.51 -9.67
CA ASP A 103 35.26 -8.10 -10.07
C ASP A 103 34.39 -7.87 -11.34
N GLY A 104 34.00 -8.91 -12.07
CA GLY A 104 33.20 -8.83 -13.31
C GLY A 104 31.72 -9.22 -13.18
N ASN A 105 31.24 -9.58 -11.98
CA ASN A 105 29.95 -10.26 -11.81
C ASN A 105 28.88 -9.45 -11.05
N GLY A 106 29.08 -8.15 -10.81
CA GLY A 106 28.19 -7.32 -9.98
C GLY A 106 26.97 -6.71 -10.67
N ALA A 107 26.65 -7.10 -11.91
CA ALA A 107 25.65 -6.43 -12.74
C ALA A 107 24.31 -7.20 -12.84
N ASN A 108 23.18 -6.49 -12.85
CA ASN A 108 21.82 -7.02 -13.06
C ASN A 108 21.46 -8.17 -12.08
N ILE A 109 21.58 -7.91 -10.78
CA ILE A 109 21.31 -8.91 -9.73
C ILE A 109 20.08 -8.52 -8.95
N LYS A 110 19.15 -9.46 -8.73
CA LYS A 110 18.02 -9.27 -7.81
C LYS A 110 18.05 -10.27 -6.67
N ILE A 111 18.13 -9.81 -5.43
CA ILE A 111 18.03 -10.63 -4.21
C ILE A 111 16.76 -10.21 -3.47
N TYR A 112 15.77 -11.09 -3.37
CA TYR A 112 14.44 -10.67 -2.96
C TYR A 112 13.60 -11.74 -2.26
N GLY A 113 12.50 -11.31 -1.66
CA GLY A 113 11.60 -12.13 -0.85
C GLY A 113 11.72 -11.75 0.62
N VAL A 114 10.84 -12.30 1.46
CA VAL A 114 10.70 -11.88 2.87
C VAL A 114 11.38 -12.81 3.87
N GLY A 115 12.19 -13.75 3.37
CA GLY A 115 12.96 -14.68 4.20
C GLY A 115 14.19 -14.06 4.88
N THR A 116 14.88 -14.89 5.65
CA THR A 116 15.98 -14.45 6.53
C THR A 116 17.34 -14.93 6.01
N ILE A 117 18.30 -14.01 5.92
CA ILE A 117 19.73 -14.29 5.74
C ILE A 117 20.39 -14.13 7.11
N SER A 118 20.82 -15.23 7.73
CA SER A 118 21.38 -15.24 9.09
C SER A 118 22.89 -15.40 9.10
N GLY A 119 23.57 -14.55 9.88
CA GLY A 119 25.00 -14.64 10.18
C GLY A 119 25.35 -15.49 11.40
N ASP A 120 24.41 -16.20 12.04
CA ASP A 120 24.68 -16.94 13.29
C ASP A 120 25.77 -18.02 13.16
N LEU A 121 25.92 -18.62 11.97
CA LEU A 121 26.92 -19.65 11.71
C LEU A 121 28.23 -19.11 11.13
N ILE A 122 28.36 -17.79 10.98
CA ILE A 122 29.53 -17.13 10.40
C ILE A 122 30.27 -16.39 11.50
N GLN A 123 31.57 -16.63 11.63
CA GLN A 123 32.42 -15.91 12.57
C GLN A 123 32.58 -14.46 12.13
N HIS A 124 32.63 -13.53 13.08
CA HIS A 124 33.02 -12.15 12.77
C HIS A 124 34.44 -12.16 12.15
N PRO A 125 34.72 -11.40 11.08
CA PRO A 125 35.97 -11.51 10.33
C PRO A 125 37.22 -11.40 11.20
N GLU A 126 37.24 -10.52 12.19
CA GLU A 126 38.40 -10.36 13.10
C GLU A 126 38.75 -11.61 13.91
N TYR A 127 37.81 -12.54 14.09
CA TYR A 127 38.02 -13.80 14.81
C TYR A 127 38.15 -15.00 13.88
N ASP A 128 38.09 -14.75 12.57
CA ASP A 128 38.16 -15.78 11.56
C ASP A 128 39.57 -15.88 10.99
N SER A 129 40.17 -17.07 11.05
CA SER A 129 41.56 -17.27 10.63
C SER A 129 41.82 -17.03 9.15
N GLU A 130 40.78 -17.03 8.31
CA GLU A 130 40.89 -16.76 6.88
C GLU A 130 40.70 -15.27 6.54
N TYR A 131 40.36 -14.41 7.51
CA TYR A 131 40.26 -12.99 7.26
C TYR A 131 41.66 -12.39 7.02
N PRO A 132 41.91 -11.79 5.85
CA PRO A 132 43.25 -11.32 5.50
C PRO A 132 43.67 -10.03 6.22
N GLY A 133 42.82 -9.43 7.05
CA GLY A 133 43.01 -8.09 7.62
C GLY A 133 43.36 -8.06 9.13
N PRO A 134 44.51 -7.51 9.54
CA PRO A 134 44.78 -7.04 10.90
C PRO A 134 44.29 -5.59 11.15
N PRO A 135 44.18 -5.14 12.42
CA PRO A 135 43.39 -3.97 12.81
C PRO A 135 43.95 -2.66 12.25
N GLY A 136 43.14 -1.97 11.43
CA GLY A 136 43.33 -0.55 11.10
C GLY A 136 43.48 -0.18 9.61
N THR A 137 43.59 -1.12 8.67
CA THR A 137 43.73 -0.77 7.24
C THR A 137 43.02 -1.72 6.26
N SER A 138 42.10 -2.56 6.72
CA SER A 138 41.37 -3.44 5.82
C SER A 138 40.40 -2.62 4.96
N ASP A 139 40.68 -2.55 3.65
CA ASP A 139 39.75 -2.06 2.65
C ASP A 139 38.35 -2.67 2.91
N PRO A 140 37.26 -1.89 2.99
CA PRO A 140 35.91 -2.43 3.20
C PRO A 140 35.53 -3.51 2.16
N LEU A 141 36.22 -3.59 1.02
CA LEU A 141 36.10 -4.69 0.06
C LEU A 141 36.64 -6.03 0.60
N THR A 142 37.67 -6.04 1.43
CA THR A 142 38.27 -7.28 1.99
C THR A 142 37.32 -8.07 2.90
N GLY A 143 36.38 -7.39 3.56
CA GLY A 143 35.35 -8.02 4.39
C GLY A 143 34.09 -8.46 3.63
N THR A 144 34.02 -8.25 2.30
CA THR A 144 32.83 -8.56 1.48
C THR A 144 32.28 -9.98 1.69
N PRO A 145 33.10 -11.04 1.77
CA PRO A 145 32.58 -12.40 1.93
C PRO A 145 31.78 -12.66 3.21
N TRP A 146 31.94 -11.83 4.25
CA TRP A 146 31.26 -11.95 5.54
C TRP A 146 30.01 -11.07 5.68
N LYS A 147 29.72 -10.26 4.65
CA LYS A 147 28.52 -9.41 4.62
C LYS A 147 27.34 -10.24 4.12
N PRO A 148 26.18 -10.28 4.81
CA PRO A 148 24.98 -10.95 4.32
C PRO A 148 24.70 -10.68 2.83
N ILE A 149 24.88 -9.43 2.40
CA ILE A 149 24.90 -9.05 0.98
C ILE A 149 26.09 -8.13 0.73
N GLY A 150 27.07 -8.62 -0.02
CA GLY A 150 28.28 -7.88 -0.38
C GLY A 150 28.54 -7.92 -1.87
N ILE A 151 28.07 -6.93 -2.62
CA ILE A 151 28.21 -6.89 -4.08
C ILE A 151 29.27 -5.85 -4.47
N ARG A 152 30.36 -6.32 -5.10
CA ARG A 152 31.38 -5.48 -5.71
C ARG A 152 30.98 -5.13 -7.14
N TYR A 153 31.24 -3.88 -7.52
CA TYR A 153 30.89 -3.33 -8.83
C TYR A 153 29.41 -3.50 -9.16
N ALA A 154 28.60 -3.12 -8.17
CA ALA A 154 27.15 -3.22 -8.21
C ALA A 154 26.59 -2.28 -9.28
N GLU A 155 26.01 -2.87 -10.32
CA GLU A 155 25.29 -2.19 -11.41
C GLU A 155 23.92 -2.82 -11.57
N TYR A 156 22.83 -2.05 -11.50
CA TYR A 156 21.45 -2.58 -11.55
C TYR A 156 21.22 -3.73 -10.55
N VAL A 157 21.55 -3.48 -9.28
CA VAL A 157 21.38 -4.43 -8.18
C VAL A 157 20.21 -4.01 -7.31
N ASP A 158 19.23 -4.90 -7.17
CA ASP A 158 18.04 -4.70 -6.34
C ASP A 158 18.01 -5.71 -5.20
N VAL A 159 17.87 -5.19 -3.97
CA VAL A 159 17.64 -5.97 -2.75
C VAL A 159 16.25 -5.63 -2.21
N GLU A 160 15.35 -6.60 -2.15
CA GLU A 160 13.95 -6.34 -1.78
C GLU A 160 13.46 -7.30 -0.68
N GLY A 161 12.99 -6.77 0.44
CA GLY A 161 12.22 -7.52 1.43
C GLY A 161 13.01 -8.36 2.43
N VAL A 162 14.23 -8.77 2.12
CA VAL A 162 14.96 -9.75 2.93
C VAL A 162 15.27 -9.25 4.34
N CYS A 163 15.39 -10.18 5.30
CA CYS A 163 15.84 -9.89 6.65
C CYS A 163 17.28 -10.36 6.87
N CYS A 164 18.23 -9.44 7.07
CA CYS A 164 19.60 -9.74 7.50
C CYS A 164 19.65 -9.83 9.03
N ALA A 165 19.66 -11.04 9.58
CA ALA A 165 19.65 -11.30 11.02
C ALA A 165 21.06 -11.66 11.54
N ASN A 166 21.47 -11.01 12.63
CA ASN A 166 22.78 -11.16 13.25
C ASN A 166 23.95 -11.26 12.25
N PRO A 167 24.10 -10.31 11.30
CA PRO A 167 25.23 -10.29 10.38
C PRO A 167 26.58 -10.48 11.07
N ALA A 168 27.51 -11.16 10.40
CA ALA A 168 28.87 -11.32 10.93
C ALA A 168 29.72 -10.04 10.81
N PHE A 169 29.32 -9.11 9.93
CA PHE A 169 30.01 -7.86 9.62
C PHE A 169 28.99 -6.83 9.08
N HIS A 170 29.41 -5.89 8.24
CA HIS A 170 28.52 -4.92 7.56
C HIS A 170 27.38 -5.67 6.86
N ALA A 171 26.13 -5.21 6.98
CA ALA A 171 24.97 -5.98 6.54
C ALA A 171 24.79 -6.01 5.02
N ILE A 172 24.59 -4.84 4.41
CA ILE A 172 24.38 -4.69 2.96
C ILE A 172 25.39 -3.69 2.42
N TYR A 173 26.20 -4.12 1.45
CA TYR A 173 27.21 -3.27 0.84
C TYR A 173 27.22 -3.45 -0.68
N LEU A 174 26.87 -2.38 -1.41
CA LEU A 174 26.81 -2.36 -2.86
C LEU A 174 27.90 -1.41 -3.41
N ALA A 175 29.14 -1.90 -3.58
CA ALA A 175 30.24 -1.06 -4.08
C ALA A 175 30.06 -0.74 -5.57
N GLU A 176 29.69 0.49 -5.91
CA GLU A 176 29.46 0.95 -7.28
C GLU A 176 30.75 1.35 -8.04
N GLN A 177 30.68 1.37 -9.38
CA GLN A 177 31.70 2.01 -10.24
C GLN A 177 31.18 3.27 -10.97
N LEU A 178 29.86 3.45 -11.09
CA LEU A 178 29.28 4.47 -11.97
C LEU A 178 28.74 5.66 -11.18
N ASN A 179 28.82 6.85 -11.79
CA ASN A 179 28.29 8.10 -11.24
C ASN A 179 26.80 8.32 -11.59
N ILE A 180 25.99 7.27 -11.67
CA ILE A 180 24.55 7.35 -11.96
C ILE A 180 23.77 6.46 -11.00
N LYS A 181 22.51 6.82 -10.67
CA LYS A 181 21.68 6.07 -9.72
C LYS A 181 21.08 4.82 -10.37
N HIS A 182 21.43 3.62 -9.88
CA HIS A 182 20.93 2.35 -10.44
C HIS A 182 20.85 1.18 -9.46
N THR A 183 21.14 1.35 -8.17
CA THR A 183 21.02 0.28 -7.17
C THR A 183 19.94 0.61 -6.15
N SER A 184 19.20 -0.39 -5.69
CA SER A 184 18.14 -0.17 -4.70
C SER A 184 18.12 -1.21 -3.59
N VAL A 185 17.75 -0.77 -2.39
CA VAL A 185 17.46 -1.60 -1.22
C VAL A 185 16.10 -1.17 -0.70
N LYS A 186 15.10 -2.04 -0.80
CA LYS A 186 13.71 -1.74 -0.44
C LYS A 186 13.12 -2.76 0.52
N TRP A 187 12.32 -2.33 1.49
CA TRP A 187 11.62 -3.23 2.43
C TRP A 187 12.53 -4.21 3.20
N ALA A 188 13.85 -3.94 3.23
CA ALA A 188 14.84 -4.79 3.86
C ALA A 188 14.89 -4.53 5.36
N LYS A 189 15.27 -5.54 6.13
CA LYS A 189 15.39 -5.45 7.58
C LYS A 189 16.77 -5.90 8.01
N ILE A 190 17.44 -5.09 8.82
CA ILE A 190 18.74 -5.41 9.39
C ILE A 190 18.60 -5.45 10.91
N ILE A 191 19.00 -6.57 11.50
CA ILE A 191 18.97 -6.79 12.95
C ILE A 191 20.38 -7.20 13.39
N GLN A 192 21.18 -6.22 13.81
CA GLN A 192 22.61 -6.34 14.08
C GLN A 192 22.93 -6.29 15.59
N TRP A 193 23.95 -7.05 16.01
CA TRP A 193 24.44 -7.08 17.39
C TRP A 193 25.97 -7.01 17.54
N ARG A 194 26.70 -7.15 16.43
CA ARG A 194 28.15 -7.31 16.42
C ARG A 194 28.86 -6.01 16.05
N SER A 195 30.11 -5.86 16.50
CA SER A 195 31.00 -4.76 16.07
C SER A 195 31.12 -4.70 14.55
N ASN A 196 31.45 -3.52 14.01
CA ASN A 196 31.52 -3.28 12.56
C ASN A 196 30.21 -3.67 11.85
N GLY A 197 29.13 -3.44 12.57
CA GLY A 197 27.81 -3.84 12.20
C GLY A 197 27.08 -2.75 11.42
N ASP A 198 27.68 -2.25 10.35
CA ASP A 198 27.09 -1.23 9.50
C ASP A 198 25.77 -1.73 8.89
N GLY A 199 24.82 -0.81 8.66
CA GLY A 199 23.56 -1.10 7.99
C GLY A 199 23.72 -1.17 6.47
N VAL A 200 23.22 -0.14 5.76
CA VAL A 200 23.23 -0.10 4.29
C VAL A 200 24.33 0.84 3.77
N GLY A 201 25.30 0.27 3.07
CA GLY A 201 26.41 0.99 2.43
C GLY A 201 26.25 1.10 0.91
N ASN A 202 26.45 2.32 0.39
CA ASN A 202 26.58 2.65 -1.04
C ASN A 202 25.37 2.29 -1.95
N ALA A 203 24.16 2.13 -1.39
CA ALA A 203 22.96 2.01 -2.23
C ALA A 203 22.47 3.38 -2.71
N HIS A 204 22.13 3.49 -4.00
CA HIS A 204 21.60 4.71 -4.61
C HIS A 204 20.18 5.06 -4.14
N LEU A 205 19.40 4.05 -3.76
CA LEU A 205 18.12 4.20 -3.08
C LEU A 205 18.05 3.22 -1.91
N THR A 206 17.73 3.72 -0.72
CA THR A 206 17.30 2.88 0.40
C THR A 206 15.93 3.36 0.84
N GLU A 207 14.93 2.50 0.72
CA GLU A 207 13.54 2.89 0.89
C GLU A 207 12.74 1.89 1.71
N ASP A 208 11.88 2.36 2.60
CA ASP A 208 10.98 1.51 3.40
C ASP A 208 11.70 0.42 4.24
N CYS A 209 12.94 0.69 4.70
CA CYS A 209 13.75 -0.31 5.42
C CYS A 209 13.72 -0.13 6.94
N PHE A 210 13.99 -1.22 7.67
CA PHE A 210 14.37 -1.19 9.09
C PHE A 210 15.86 -1.43 9.24
N ILE A 211 16.57 -0.53 9.91
CA ILE A 211 18.01 -0.62 10.06
C ILE A 211 18.36 -0.50 11.53
N ARG A 212 18.54 -1.66 12.18
CA ARG A 212 19.22 -1.72 13.46
C ARG A 212 20.71 -2.00 13.24
N ALA A 213 21.54 -1.01 13.54
CA ALA A 213 22.98 -1.05 13.29
C ALA A 213 23.77 -0.76 14.58
N GLN A 214 24.84 -1.53 14.75
CA GLN A 214 25.79 -1.41 15.87
C GLN A 214 26.96 -0.47 15.54
N ASP A 215 26.99 0.01 14.30
CA ASP A 215 27.93 0.99 13.77
C ASP A 215 27.15 1.94 12.84
N ASP A 216 27.75 2.40 11.74
CA ASP A 216 27.11 3.32 10.81
C ASP A 216 25.81 2.76 10.21
N GLY A 217 24.69 3.46 10.43
CA GLY A 217 23.36 3.03 9.98
C GLY A 217 23.24 3.02 8.46
N CYS A 218 23.57 4.14 7.83
CA CYS A 218 23.69 4.20 6.38
C CYS A 218 24.72 5.24 5.92
N TYR A 219 25.21 5.06 4.70
CA TYR A 219 26.02 6.07 4.02
C TYR A 219 25.15 6.88 3.06
N VAL A 220 25.25 8.21 3.12
CA VAL A 220 24.47 9.16 2.31
C VAL A 220 25.07 9.29 0.90
N LYS A 221 25.24 8.18 0.19
CA LYS A 221 25.73 8.18 -1.21
C LYS A 221 24.62 8.03 -2.24
N GLY A 222 23.39 8.01 -1.77
CA GLY A 222 22.17 7.85 -2.54
C GLY A 222 20.98 8.32 -1.73
N ASP A 223 19.81 8.32 -2.34
CA ASP A 223 18.56 8.72 -1.70
C ASP A 223 18.19 7.76 -0.57
N LYS A 224 17.52 8.29 0.46
CA LYS A 224 17.08 7.55 1.65
C LYS A 224 15.65 7.98 1.99
N ARG A 225 14.66 7.09 1.87
CA ARG A 225 13.24 7.42 2.00
C ARG A 225 12.52 6.47 2.97
N ARG A 226 11.70 6.98 3.90
CA ARG A 226 10.78 6.12 4.68
C ARG A 226 11.47 5.00 5.46
N ASN A 227 12.69 5.24 5.96
CA ASN A 227 13.42 4.24 6.73
C ASN A 227 13.29 4.49 8.24
N VAL A 228 13.32 3.39 9.00
CA VAL A 228 13.37 3.41 10.46
C VAL A 228 14.75 2.96 10.91
N PHE A 229 15.42 3.79 11.69
CA PHE A 229 16.77 3.58 12.19
C PHE A 229 16.78 3.35 13.70
N TRP A 230 17.59 2.37 14.08
CA TRP A 230 17.91 2.03 15.44
C TRP A 230 19.42 1.89 15.56
N ASN A 231 20.09 2.97 15.93
CA ASN A 231 21.54 2.97 16.09
C ASN A 231 21.91 2.71 17.56
N ASP A 232 22.50 1.56 17.80
CA ASP A 232 23.04 1.17 19.10
C ASP A 232 24.58 1.12 19.09
N ALA A 233 25.17 1.30 20.27
CA ALA A 233 26.60 1.14 20.54
C ALA A 233 27.60 2.12 19.87
N ASN A 234 27.78 2.09 18.54
CA ASN A 234 28.78 2.85 17.78
C ASN A 234 28.20 3.44 16.48
N GLY A 235 28.94 4.33 15.80
CA GLY A 235 28.58 4.80 14.46
C GLY A 235 27.52 5.90 14.41
N GLY A 236 27.17 6.36 13.21
CA GLY A 236 26.16 7.41 12.97
C GLY A 236 25.04 6.93 12.08
N THR A 237 23.84 7.46 12.27
CA THR A 237 22.67 7.07 11.47
C THR A 237 22.84 7.42 10.00
N PHE A 238 23.17 8.69 9.73
CA PHE A 238 23.48 9.22 8.42
C PHE A 238 24.97 9.56 8.40
N ASN A 239 25.77 8.68 7.80
CA ASN A 239 27.18 8.93 7.54
C ASN A 239 27.33 9.66 6.20
N LEU A 240 27.76 10.92 6.25
CA LEU A 240 27.95 11.80 5.11
C LEU A 240 29.35 11.65 4.49
N SER A 241 30.20 10.75 4.99
CA SER A 241 31.54 10.54 4.44
C SER A 241 31.48 9.96 3.03
N GLY A 242 32.10 10.67 2.08
CA GLY A 242 32.14 10.26 0.68
C GLY A 242 30.82 10.47 -0.07
N MET A 243 30.01 11.46 0.34
CA MET A 243 28.89 11.95 -0.47
C MET A 243 29.37 12.33 -1.88
N PRO A 244 28.55 12.08 -2.92
CA PRO A 244 28.81 12.56 -4.28
C PRO A 244 28.79 14.09 -4.32
N SER A 245 29.59 14.66 -5.23
CA SER A 245 29.51 16.09 -5.53
C SER A 245 28.20 16.40 -6.25
N ALA A 246 27.75 17.66 -6.15
CA ALA A 246 26.61 18.19 -6.90
C ALA A 246 26.75 18.02 -8.42
N SER A 247 27.98 17.89 -8.93
CA SER A 247 28.24 17.62 -10.34
C SER A 247 27.98 16.17 -10.76
N GLN A 248 27.92 15.23 -9.81
CA GLN A 248 27.54 13.84 -10.06
C GLN A 248 26.02 13.73 -10.03
N TYR A 249 25.39 14.00 -8.88
CA TYR A 249 23.93 14.05 -8.72
C TYR A 249 23.53 14.59 -7.35
N SER A 250 22.32 15.16 -7.28
CA SER A 250 21.68 15.61 -6.04
C SER A 250 21.09 14.46 -5.24
N LEU A 251 21.00 14.63 -3.92
CA LEU A 251 20.49 13.63 -2.98
C LEU A 251 19.27 14.11 -2.21
N VAL A 252 18.34 13.20 -1.97
CA VAL A 252 17.19 13.41 -1.07
C VAL A 252 17.18 12.34 0.01
N VAL A 253 17.30 12.78 1.26
CA VAL A 253 17.13 11.97 2.46
C VAL A 253 15.86 12.46 3.13
N GLU A 254 14.76 11.74 2.97
CA GLU A 254 13.46 12.21 3.43
C GLU A 254 12.62 11.19 4.19
N ASP A 255 11.80 11.70 5.11
CA ASP A 255 10.81 10.91 5.82
C ASP A 255 11.43 9.72 6.56
N ASN A 256 12.48 9.96 7.35
CA ASN A 256 13.15 8.89 8.09
C ASN A 256 12.98 9.08 9.60
N ASP A 257 12.77 7.96 10.28
CA ASP A 257 12.62 7.88 11.73
C ASP A 257 13.90 7.34 12.37
N VAL A 258 14.41 8.04 13.38
CA VAL A 258 15.49 7.58 14.25
C VAL A 258 14.90 7.35 15.62
N ILE A 259 14.42 6.14 15.84
CA ILE A 259 13.68 5.76 17.05
C ILE A 259 14.59 5.42 18.22
N TYR A 260 15.87 5.14 17.95
CA TYR A 260 16.87 4.84 18.97
C TYR A 260 18.24 5.35 18.53
N ALA A 261 18.87 6.20 19.36
CA ALA A 261 20.14 6.86 19.06
C ALA A 261 21.04 6.90 20.31
N ARG A 262 21.48 5.71 20.77
CA ARG A 262 22.24 5.57 22.03
C ARG A 262 23.59 4.88 21.82
N ASN A 263 24.64 5.44 22.43
CA ASN A 263 26.00 4.92 22.41
C ASN A 263 26.31 4.11 23.67
N TYR A 264 26.99 2.97 23.52
CA TYR A 264 27.36 2.09 24.63
C TYR A 264 28.41 2.71 25.58
N ARG A 265 29.22 3.65 25.10
CA ARG A 265 30.29 4.31 25.89
C ARG A 265 29.89 5.68 26.44
N GLY A 266 28.70 6.20 26.09
CA GLY A 266 28.07 7.46 26.56
C GLY A 266 28.79 8.77 26.24
N LYS A 267 30.10 8.69 25.99
CA LYS A 267 31.04 9.80 25.79
C LYS A 267 31.79 9.67 24.48
N TRP A 268 31.38 8.73 23.63
CA TRP A 268 32.09 8.53 22.37
C TRP A 268 31.86 9.74 21.47
N VAL A 269 32.98 10.28 21.01
CA VAL A 269 33.06 11.49 20.20
C VAL A 269 32.85 11.24 18.72
N GLY A 270 32.99 10.00 18.23
CA GLY A 270 33.31 9.81 16.82
C GLY A 270 32.11 9.91 15.90
N SER A 271 30.88 10.00 16.43
CA SER A 271 29.67 10.06 15.61
C SER A 271 28.41 10.49 16.37
N ARG A 272 27.44 10.92 15.57
CA ARG A 272 26.13 11.47 15.89
C ARG A 272 25.11 11.02 14.83
N VAL A 273 23.85 11.44 14.94
CA VAL A 273 22.81 11.14 13.94
C VAL A 273 23.26 11.58 12.54
N PHE A 274 23.70 12.83 12.40
CA PHE A 274 24.36 13.34 11.19
C PHE A 274 25.86 13.43 11.42
N SER A 275 26.60 12.63 10.66
CA SER A 275 28.04 12.47 10.88
C SER A 275 28.85 12.65 9.62
N TRP A 276 29.74 13.65 9.64
CA TRP A 276 30.80 13.80 8.66
C TRP A 276 32.13 13.52 9.34
N ARG A 277 32.72 12.36 8.99
CA ARG A 277 34.08 11.98 9.37
C ARG A 277 34.91 12.05 8.11
N ALA A 278 35.65 13.12 7.92
CA ALA A 278 36.24 13.40 6.63
C ALA A 278 37.25 12.27 6.23
N VAL A 279 37.19 11.79 4.98
CA VAL A 279 38.09 10.71 4.45
C VAL A 279 38.72 11.12 3.11
N LYS A 280 38.13 12.10 2.40
CA LYS A 280 38.69 12.79 1.23
C LYS A 280 37.68 13.87 0.81
N GLY A 281 38.17 15.10 0.64
CA GLY A 281 37.36 16.27 0.30
C GLY A 281 36.53 16.05 -0.96
N VAL A 282 35.21 16.22 -0.81
CA VAL A 282 34.32 16.49 -1.93
C VAL A 282 33.73 17.87 -1.66
N ASP A 283 34.25 18.85 -2.40
CA ASP A 283 33.71 20.20 -2.42
C ASP A 283 32.39 20.20 -3.21
N ASN A 284 31.46 21.08 -2.84
CA ASN A 284 30.21 21.34 -3.54
C ASN A 284 29.23 20.15 -3.59
N VAL A 285 28.56 19.87 -2.49
CA VAL A 285 27.47 18.87 -2.36
C VAL A 285 26.11 19.48 -2.68
N ASP A 286 25.15 18.65 -3.08
CA ASP A 286 23.74 19.06 -3.20
C ASP A 286 22.85 17.98 -2.60
N VAL A 287 22.42 18.20 -1.35
CA VAL A 287 21.66 17.22 -0.57
C VAL A 287 20.62 17.91 0.29
N THR A 288 19.39 17.36 0.28
CA THR A 288 18.31 17.79 1.15
C THR A 288 17.93 16.67 2.10
N PHE A 289 18.07 16.94 3.39
CA PHE A 289 17.47 16.19 4.48
C PHE A 289 16.10 16.80 4.78
N ASN A 290 15.02 16.06 4.64
CA ASN A 290 13.66 16.55 4.86
C ASN A 290 12.86 15.60 5.77
N LYS A 291 12.04 16.10 6.70
CA LYS A 291 11.18 15.24 7.54
C LYS A 291 11.95 14.13 8.27
N ILE A 292 13.00 14.51 9.02
CA ILE A 292 13.75 13.54 9.83
C ILE A 292 13.27 13.68 11.28
N ARG A 293 12.79 12.58 11.84
CA ARG A 293 12.22 12.52 13.20
C ARG A 293 13.15 11.70 14.07
N ILE A 294 13.76 12.34 15.06
CA ILE A 294 14.64 11.69 16.04
C ILE A 294 13.84 11.61 17.34
N GLU A 295 13.25 10.46 17.59
CA GLU A 295 12.20 10.28 18.61
C GLU A 295 12.76 9.93 19.99
N ASP A 296 13.98 9.40 20.03
CA ASP A 296 14.62 8.99 21.27
C ASP A 296 14.75 10.18 22.25
N LYS A 297 14.21 10.02 23.46
CA LYS A 297 14.25 11.05 24.52
C LYS A 297 15.54 10.97 25.36
N PHE A 298 16.29 9.88 25.25
CA PHE A 298 17.52 9.63 25.99
C PHE A 298 18.71 9.51 25.06
N VAL A 299 18.73 10.38 24.05
CA VAL A 299 19.82 10.46 23.06
C VAL A 299 21.16 10.52 23.77
N THR A 300 22.09 9.65 23.35
CA THR A 300 23.51 9.74 23.74
C THR A 300 24.44 9.78 22.52
N LEU A 301 23.93 9.43 21.33
CA LEU A 301 24.46 9.88 20.05
C LEU A 301 23.76 11.20 19.70
N GLY A 302 24.32 12.36 20.05
CA GLY A 302 23.72 13.65 19.70
C GLY A 302 23.43 13.82 18.19
N ILE A 303 22.95 14.99 17.79
CA ILE A 303 22.35 15.20 16.47
C ILE A 303 23.41 15.52 15.41
N TYR A 304 24.29 16.49 15.64
CA TYR A 304 25.28 16.93 14.63
C TYR A 304 26.73 16.68 15.05
N HIS A 305 27.50 16.05 14.16
CA HIS A 305 28.96 15.95 14.25
C HIS A 305 29.57 16.10 12.85
N LEU A 306 29.82 17.36 12.49
CA LEU A 306 30.23 17.73 11.14
C LEU A 306 31.61 18.38 11.16
N PHE A 307 32.68 17.58 11.04
CA PHE A 307 34.06 18.01 11.30
C PHE A 307 35.01 17.89 10.11
N ALA A 308 35.66 18.99 9.76
CA ALA A 308 36.75 19.03 8.80
C ALA A 308 38.10 18.56 9.41
N THR A 309 38.26 18.67 10.72
CA THR A 309 39.46 18.23 11.46
C THR A 309 39.07 17.72 12.85
N SER A 310 39.93 16.89 13.45
CA SER A 310 39.81 16.59 14.88
C SER A 310 40.62 17.54 15.78
N ASP A 311 41.39 18.48 15.20
CA ASP A 311 42.27 19.42 15.92
C ASP A 311 41.56 20.59 16.64
N VAL A 312 40.32 20.41 17.08
CA VAL A 312 39.63 21.44 17.89
C VAL A 312 39.59 21.00 19.34
N ASP A 313 40.18 21.84 20.19
CA ASP A 313 40.36 21.67 21.63
C ASP A 313 39.06 21.40 22.40
N CYS A 314 37.89 21.56 21.76
CA CYS A 314 36.59 21.21 22.33
C CYS A 314 36.43 19.70 22.57
N LEU A 315 37.23 18.81 21.95
CA LEU A 315 36.99 17.36 22.00
C LEU A 315 38.18 16.49 22.38
N GLY A 316 39.39 17.04 22.54
CA GLY A 316 40.57 16.26 22.95
C GLY A 316 41.04 15.19 21.96
N HIS A 317 40.53 15.19 20.72
CA HIS A 317 41.06 14.40 19.61
C HIS A 317 42.18 15.19 18.92
N LYS A 318 43.17 14.48 18.36
CA LYS A 318 44.30 15.09 17.65
C LYS A 318 44.46 14.40 16.29
N GLY A 319 44.39 15.16 15.20
CA GLY A 319 44.55 14.66 13.83
C GLY A 319 43.63 15.30 12.77
N HIS A 320 44.17 15.54 11.58
CA HIS A 320 43.42 15.99 10.42
C HIS A 320 42.53 14.85 9.88
N LEU A 321 41.21 15.06 9.82
CA LEU A 321 40.26 14.13 9.19
C LEU A 321 40.13 14.42 7.68
N GLY A 322 40.18 15.70 7.27
CA GLY A 322 40.38 16.15 5.88
C GLY A 322 39.11 16.19 5.00
N GLY A 323 38.65 17.41 4.67
CA GLY A 323 37.59 17.66 3.68
C GLY A 323 36.57 18.72 4.09
N ALA A 324 36.49 19.81 3.32
CA ALA A 324 35.45 20.83 3.42
C ALA A 324 34.05 20.28 3.09
N ILE A 325 33.01 20.96 3.60
CA ILE A 325 31.65 20.84 3.06
C ILE A 325 31.26 22.23 2.55
N THR A 326 31.00 22.31 1.26
CA THR A 326 30.52 23.50 0.56
C THR A 326 29.37 23.10 -0.37
N GLY A 327 28.57 24.04 -0.85
CA GLY A 327 27.46 23.76 -1.78
C GLY A 327 26.08 24.02 -1.17
N ASN A 328 25.13 23.12 -1.43
CA ASN A 328 23.74 23.20 -0.96
C ASN A 328 23.42 21.99 -0.05
N LEU A 329 23.61 22.17 1.25
CA LEU A 329 23.24 21.17 2.27
C LEU A 329 22.05 21.69 3.08
N VAL A 330 20.88 21.11 2.83
CA VAL A 330 19.62 21.57 3.42
C VAL A 330 19.15 20.60 4.49
N PHE A 331 18.93 21.11 5.71
CA PHE A 331 18.20 20.44 6.78
C PHE A 331 16.83 21.10 6.90
N LYS A 332 15.78 20.39 6.48
CA LYS A 332 14.40 20.87 6.45
C LYS A 332 13.50 19.98 7.29
N ASN A 333 12.62 20.55 8.10
CA ASN A 333 11.64 19.81 8.90
C ASN A 333 12.29 18.69 9.73
N ILE A 334 13.34 19.04 10.47
CA ILE A 334 14.05 18.10 11.34
C ILE A 334 13.52 18.28 12.76
N ARG A 335 13.04 17.21 13.40
CA ARG A 335 12.58 17.22 14.78
C ARG A 335 13.41 16.25 15.61
N ALA A 336 13.98 16.71 16.72
CA ALA A 336 14.63 15.86 17.71
C ALA A 336 13.97 16.03 19.08
N ALA A 337 13.59 14.92 19.71
CA ALA A 337 12.91 14.90 21.00
C ALA A 337 13.79 15.42 22.15
N SER A 338 15.10 15.17 22.08
CA SER A 338 16.06 15.64 23.08
C SER A 338 17.44 15.85 22.48
N ARG A 339 18.26 16.66 23.17
CA ARG A 339 19.71 16.71 22.95
C ARG A 339 20.39 15.54 23.64
N ASN A 340 21.70 15.42 23.45
CA ASN A 340 22.48 14.44 24.21
C ASN A 340 22.35 14.68 25.72
N SER A 341 21.61 13.79 26.39
CA SER A 341 21.16 13.95 27.79
C SER A 341 22.27 13.73 28.83
N THR A 342 23.42 13.18 28.43
CA THR A 342 24.46 12.71 29.37
C THR A 342 25.84 13.31 29.18
N ALA A 343 26.07 14.09 28.12
CA ALA A 343 27.40 14.55 27.77
C ALA A 343 27.68 15.98 28.29
N PRO A 344 28.91 16.29 28.75
CA PRO A 344 29.32 17.67 29.05
C PRO A 344 29.11 18.61 27.85
N GLU A 345 28.95 19.93 28.06
CA GLU A 345 28.77 20.94 26.98
C GLU A 345 29.77 20.79 25.81
N SER A 346 30.97 20.30 26.09
CA SER A 346 32.03 20.01 25.11
C SER A 346 31.71 18.86 24.13
N TYR A 347 30.60 18.14 24.30
CA TYR A 347 30.16 17.01 23.47
C TYR A 347 28.80 17.26 22.78
N SER A 348 28.36 18.52 22.78
CA SER A 348 27.15 19.03 22.13
C SER A 348 27.16 18.86 20.60
N ASP A 349 26.03 19.16 19.98
CA ASP A 349 25.92 19.21 18.53
C ASP A 349 26.92 20.23 17.97
N SER A 350 27.71 19.80 16.98
CA SER A 350 28.93 20.53 16.61
C SER A 350 29.15 20.56 15.10
N ILE A 351 29.57 21.74 14.60
CA ILE A 351 29.97 21.97 13.20
C ILE A 351 31.31 22.69 13.23
N ILE A 352 32.35 22.08 12.67
CA ILE A 352 33.72 22.55 12.86
C ILE A 352 34.49 22.51 11.54
N GLY A 353 34.95 23.69 11.08
CA GLY A 353 35.81 23.84 9.91
C GLY A 353 37.28 24.08 10.25
N THR A 354 38.12 24.20 9.23
CA THR A 354 39.47 24.78 9.34
C THR A 354 39.72 25.79 8.23
N ALA A 355 40.81 26.55 8.32
CA ALA A 355 41.23 27.44 7.24
C ALA A 355 41.45 26.70 5.90
N ALA A 356 41.88 25.43 5.96
CA ALA A 356 42.09 24.60 4.76
C ALA A 356 40.80 23.95 4.27
N ASP A 357 39.88 23.65 5.18
CA ASP A 357 38.65 22.91 4.93
C ASP A 357 37.46 23.62 5.62
N PRO A 358 36.96 24.73 5.06
CA PRO A 358 35.86 25.48 5.65
C PRO A 358 34.52 24.73 5.56
N MET A 359 33.58 25.09 6.44
CA MET A 359 32.20 24.59 6.43
C MET A 359 31.27 25.73 6.00
N SER A 360 30.54 25.56 4.89
CA SER A 360 29.60 26.57 4.41
C SER A 360 28.49 26.01 3.52
N GLY A 361 27.43 26.80 3.27
CA GLY A 361 26.34 26.39 2.38
C GLY A 361 25.26 25.53 3.06
N PHE A 362 25.09 25.70 4.37
CA PHE A 362 24.07 24.98 5.13
C PHE A 362 22.82 25.84 5.22
N THR A 363 21.67 25.21 4.98
CA THR A 363 20.36 25.80 5.26
C THR A 363 19.65 24.99 6.31
N PHE A 364 19.26 25.64 7.41
CA PHE A 364 18.40 25.06 8.44
C PHE A 364 17.02 25.70 8.30
N GLN A 365 16.03 24.92 7.84
CA GLN A 365 14.65 25.37 7.67
C GLN A 365 13.75 24.52 8.57
N ASN A 366 13.13 25.14 9.57
CA ASN A 366 12.28 24.43 10.53
C ASN A 366 12.99 23.21 11.17
N VAL A 367 14.13 23.49 11.81
CA VAL A 367 14.89 22.50 12.59
C VAL A 367 14.58 22.74 14.05
N ASN A 368 13.90 21.79 14.68
CA ASN A 368 13.44 21.83 16.06
C ASN A 368 14.17 20.75 16.88
N ILE A 369 14.87 21.17 17.93
CA ILE A 369 15.55 20.27 18.85
C ILE A 369 15.05 20.58 20.26
N GLU A 370 14.46 19.59 20.94
CA GLU A 370 13.95 19.74 22.30
C GLU A 370 12.92 20.89 22.44
N GLY A 371 12.09 21.08 21.41
CA GLY A 371 11.08 22.15 21.36
C GLY A 371 11.62 23.53 20.95
N GLN A 372 12.94 23.68 20.77
CA GLN A 372 13.57 24.92 20.33
C GLN A 372 13.82 24.91 18.83
N VAL A 373 13.27 25.88 18.09
CA VAL A 373 13.66 26.11 16.69
C VAL A 373 15.04 26.75 16.62
N ILE A 374 15.92 26.19 15.80
CA ILE A 374 17.25 26.72 15.53
C ILE A 374 17.13 27.99 14.67
N GLN A 375 17.64 29.11 15.18
CA GLN A 375 17.63 30.42 14.51
C GLN A 375 19.05 30.92 14.17
N SER A 376 20.07 30.32 14.78
CA SER A 376 21.46 30.71 14.64
C SER A 376 22.42 29.55 14.96
N LEU A 377 23.72 29.74 14.69
CA LEU A 377 24.77 28.78 15.09
C LEU A 377 24.86 28.61 16.62
N ASP A 378 24.52 29.64 17.40
CA ASP A 378 24.51 29.59 18.86
C ASP A 378 23.47 28.58 19.38
N ASP A 379 22.42 28.31 18.61
CA ASP A 379 21.39 27.31 18.96
C ASP A 379 21.85 25.88 18.66
N ILE A 380 22.89 25.66 17.85
CA ILE A 380 23.39 24.31 17.54
C ILE A 380 24.24 23.81 18.71
N GLY A 381 25.27 24.56 19.11
CA GLY A 381 26.22 24.17 20.14
C GLY A 381 27.62 24.66 19.83
N CYS A 382 28.53 23.77 19.44
CA CYS A 382 29.93 24.11 19.21
C CYS A 382 30.23 24.43 17.73
N TYR A 383 30.81 25.60 17.46
CA TYR A 383 31.28 26.01 16.14
C TYR A 383 32.53 26.90 16.21
N ASN A 384 33.20 27.15 15.08
CA ASN A 384 34.38 28.01 15.00
C ASN A 384 34.34 29.01 13.82
N GLU A 385 35.37 29.85 13.71
CA GLU A 385 35.46 30.93 12.71
C GLU A 385 35.50 30.46 11.23
N TYR A 386 35.67 29.16 10.99
CA TYR A 386 35.69 28.57 9.65
C TYR A 386 34.33 28.02 9.21
N VAL A 387 33.29 28.28 10.00
CA VAL A 387 31.88 27.94 9.76
C VAL A 387 31.18 29.21 9.30
N THR A 388 30.83 29.31 8.02
CA THR A 388 30.35 30.56 7.40
C THR A 388 29.18 30.31 6.44
N ASN A 389 28.48 31.37 6.03
CA ASN A 389 27.36 31.31 5.07
C ASN A 389 26.27 30.28 5.46
N MET A 390 25.87 30.29 6.74
CA MET A 390 24.74 29.52 7.23
C MET A 390 23.45 30.33 7.08
N VAL A 391 22.39 29.67 6.64
CA VAL A 391 21.08 30.28 6.43
C VAL A 391 20.08 29.60 7.35
N PHE A 392 19.34 30.39 8.13
CA PHE A 392 18.35 29.90 9.08
C PHE A 392 16.97 30.44 8.71
N ASN A 393 16.01 29.53 8.57
CA ASN A 393 14.60 29.79 8.24
C ASN A 393 14.41 30.82 7.10
N PRO A 394 15.07 30.65 5.93
CA PRO A 394 15.03 31.63 4.85
C PRO A 394 13.64 31.90 4.30
N GLU A 395 12.73 30.92 4.41
CA GLU A 395 11.33 31.04 3.96
C GLU A 395 10.41 31.58 5.07
N GLY A 396 10.95 31.86 6.26
CA GLY A 396 10.17 32.06 7.48
C GLY A 396 9.67 30.72 8.06
N LEU A 397 9.08 30.78 9.25
CA LEU A 397 8.36 29.65 9.84
C LEU A 397 6.86 29.85 9.60
N SER A 398 6.18 28.80 9.19
CA SER A 398 4.74 28.84 8.90
C SER A 398 3.92 28.76 10.19
N ALA A 399 2.86 29.56 10.26
CA ALA A 399 1.90 29.60 11.35
C ALA A 399 0.66 28.72 11.07
N ASP A 400 0.67 27.94 10.00
CA ASP A 400 -0.45 27.05 9.65
C ASP A 400 -0.51 25.87 10.63
N VAL A 401 -1.62 25.82 11.36
CA VAL A 401 -1.94 24.84 12.40
C VAL A 401 -3.09 23.92 12.00
N SER A 402 -3.49 23.97 10.72
CA SER A 402 -4.66 23.27 10.24
C SER A 402 -4.34 21.83 9.82
N LEU A 403 -5.30 20.92 10.01
CA LEU A 403 -5.22 19.55 9.52
C LEU A 403 -5.72 19.46 8.07
N ALA A 404 -5.03 18.68 7.24
CA ALA A 404 -5.50 18.22 5.94
C ALA A 404 -6.52 17.07 6.07
N ASP A 405 -6.40 16.25 7.12
CA ASP A 405 -7.31 15.14 7.42
C ASP A 405 -7.30 14.80 8.92
N LEU A 406 -8.45 14.33 9.43
CA LEU A 406 -8.63 13.77 10.77
C LEU A 406 -9.45 12.50 10.64
N ALA A 407 -8.85 11.36 10.99
CA ALA A 407 -9.44 10.04 10.83
C ALA A 407 -9.58 9.30 12.17
N VAL A 408 -10.66 8.52 12.30
CA VAL A 408 -10.94 7.64 13.43
C VAL A 408 -11.12 6.23 12.92
N SER A 409 -10.39 5.27 13.50
CA SER A 409 -10.37 3.86 13.07
C SER A 409 -10.09 3.67 11.57
N GLY A 410 -9.27 4.55 10.98
CA GLY A 410 -8.89 4.49 9.57
C GLY A 410 -9.82 5.25 8.61
N TYR A 411 -10.93 5.83 9.08
CA TYR A 411 -11.87 6.59 8.26
C TYR A 411 -11.85 8.07 8.61
N THR A 412 -11.78 8.95 7.61
CA THR A 412 -11.94 10.40 7.79
C THR A 412 -13.24 10.69 8.52
N VAL A 413 -13.19 11.57 9.52
CA VAL A 413 -14.36 11.99 10.29
C VAL A 413 -15.37 12.64 9.34
N ALA A 414 -16.62 12.15 9.37
CA ALA A 414 -17.67 12.65 8.49
C ALA A 414 -17.85 14.18 8.66
N GLY A 415 -17.82 14.91 7.55
CA GLY A 415 -17.90 16.38 7.54
C GLY A 415 -16.64 17.08 8.06
N PHE A 416 -15.48 16.41 8.06
CA PHE A 416 -14.20 17.01 8.44
C PHE A 416 -13.96 18.33 7.68
N SER A 417 -13.56 19.35 8.44
CA SER A 417 -13.12 20.63 7.93
C SER A 417 -11.99 21.15 8.81
N PRO A 418 -10.92 21.74 8.24
CA PRO A 418 -9.79 22.25 9.02
C PRO A 418 -10.16 23.36 10.01
N THR A 419 -11.33 23.98 9.86
CA THR A 419 -11.83 25.02 10.79
C THR A 419 -12.78 24.49 11.86
N THR A 420 -13.15 23.21 11.81
CA THR A 420 -14.04 22.60 12.81
C THR A 420 -13.20 21.96 13.90
N GLU A 421 -13.26 22.52 15.11
CA GLU A 421 -12.43 22.13 16.26
C GLU A 421 -13.09 21.05 17.14
N VAL A 422 -14.37 20.75 16.98
CA VAL A 422 -15.08 19.78 17.82
C VAL A 422 -15.88 18.81 16.96
N TYR A 423 -15.63 17.52 17.14
CA TYR A 423 -16.34 16.43 16.49
C TYR A 423 -17.00 15.54 17.54
N ASN A 424 -18.30 15.27 17.36
CA ASN A 424 -19.01 14.33 18.22
C ASN A 424 -19.17 13.02 17.44
N ILE A 425 -18.55 11.96 17.95
CA ILE A 425 -18.45 10.67 17.29
C ILE A 425 -19.25 9.67 18.11
N VAL A 426 -20.26 9.08 17.47
CA VAL A 426 -21.08 8.02 18.06
C VAL A 426 -20.49 6.69 17.62
N LEU A 427 -20.03 5.92 18.59
CA LEU A 427 -19.44 4.60 18.40
C LEU A 427 -20.53 3.52 18.52
N PRO A 428 -20.34 2.37 17.85
CA PRO A 428 -21.25 1.23 17.95
C PRO A 428 -21.51 0.79 19.40
N GLU A 429 -22.72 0.30 19.67
CA GLU A 429 -23.06 -0.31 20.95
C GLU A 429 -22.08 -1.44 21.28
N GLY A 430 -21.60 -1.49 22.53
CA GLY A 430 -20.61 -2.47 22.97
C GLY A 430 -19.15 -2.10 22.70
N THR A 431 -18.86 -0.94 22.10
CA THR A 431 -17.46 -0.47 21.98
C THR A 431 -16.86 -0.20 23.36
N LEU A 432 -15.87 -1.02 23.76
CA LEU A 432 -15.18 -0.90 25.06
C LEU A 432 -13.82 -0.19 24.96
N ASN A 433 -13.20 -0.18 23.78
CA ASN A 433 -11.84 0.35 23.57
C ASN A 433 -11.87 1.69 22.85
N VAL A 434 -11.08 2.65 23.31
CA VAL A 434 -10.95 3.99 22.70
C VAL A 434 -10.42 3.85 21.26
N PRO A 435 -11.07 4.47 20.26
CA PRO A 435 -10.67 4.33 18.86
C PRO A 435 -9.29 4.94 18.59
N ASN A 436 -8.57 4.39 17.61
CA ASN A 436 -7.34 5.00 17.11
C ASN A 436 -7.66 6.30 16.35
N VAL A 437 -6.93 7.38 16.63
CA VAL A 437 -7.06 8.68 15.97
C VAL A 437 -5.79 8.95 15.16
N LYS A 438 -5.95 9.27 13.87
CA LYS A 438 -4.85 9.61 12.96
C LYS A 438 -5.10 10.98 12.34
N THR A 439 -4.05 11.75 12.15
CA THR A 439 -4.10 13.13 11.66
C THR A 439 -3.11 13.35 10.54
N THR A 440 -3.46 14.22 9.59
CA THR A 440 -2.54 14.72 8.56
C THR A 440 -2.53 16.24 8.64
N THR A 441 -1.38 16.89 8.79
CA THR A 441 -1.27 18.37 8.82
C THR A 441 -1.24 18.95 7.40
N ASN A 442 -1.77 20.16 7.21
CA ASN A 442 -1.59 20.90 5.94
C ASN A 442 -0.15 21.38 5.77
N ASP A 443 0.46 21.85 6.86
CA ASP A 443 1.87 22.17 6.90
C ASP A 443 2.68 20.97 7.38
N GLU A 444 3.56 20.47 6.52
CA GLU A 444 4.47 19.36 6.81
C GLU A 444 5.46 19.68 7.94
N GLY A 445 5.65 20.97 8.24
CA GLY A 445 6.48 21.44 9.34
C GLY A 445 5.77 21.53 10.70
N ALA A 446 4.44 21.36 10.75
CA ALA A 446 3.67 21.42 11.97
C ALA A 446 3.82 20.15 12.83
N GLY A 447 3.91 20.32 14.15
CA GLY A 447 3.90 19.23 15.12
C GLY A 447 2.46 18.85 15.52
N VAL A 448 2.25 17.58 15.87
CA VAL A 448 0.99 17.08 16.42
C VAL A 448 1.23 16.33 17.72
N GLU A 449 0.40 16.60 18.72
CA GLU A 449 0.31 15.88 19.98
C GLU A 449 -1.13 15.39 20.16
N THR A 450 -1.32 14.10 20.44
CA THR A 450 -2.65 13.50 20.64
C THR A 450 -2.76 12.96 22.07
N GLU A 451 -3.75 13.42 22.81
CA GLU A 451 -4.09 12.90 24.14
C GLU A 451 -5.35 12.05 24.01
N HIS A 452 -5.18 10.73 24.07
CA HIS A 452 -6.29 9.79 23.93
C HIS A 452 -7.22 9.80 25.15
N ALA A 453 -8.51 9.60 24.92
CA ALA A 453 -9.47 9.33 25.99
C ALA A 453 -9.01 8.13 26.84
N SER A 454 -9.31 8.14 28.14
CA SER A 454 -8.97 7.04 29.05
C SER A 454 -10.01 5.92 29.07
N ALA A 455 -11.22 6.19 28.57
CA ALA A 455 -12.32 5.25 28.43
C ALA A 455 -13.38 5.80 27.46
N ILE A 456 -14.35 4.97 27.09
CA ILE A 456 -15.56 5.40 26.39
C ILE A 456 -16.75 5.32 27.37
N PRO A 457 -17.64 6.33 27.42
CA PRO A 457 -17.55 7.62 26.73
C PRO A 457 -16.41 8.48 27.29
N GLY A 458 -15.84 9.34 26.43
CA GLY A 458 -14.68 10.18 26.75
C GLY A 458 -14.27 11.03 25.56
N SER A 459 -13.24 11.87 25.70
CA SER A 459 -12.77 12.75 24.63
C SER A 459 -11.29 12.53 24.36
N THR A 460 -10.92 12.41 23.08
CA THR A 460 -9.53 12.52 22.61
C THR A 460 -9.29 13.93 22.11
N THR A 461 -8.15 14.53 22.44
CA THR A 461 -7.74 15.84 21.93
C THR A 461 -6.52 15.71 21.03
N VAL A 462 -6.45 16.57 20.02
CA VAL A 462 -5.33 16.69 19.08
C VAL A 462 -4.89 18.14 19.08
N THR A 463 -3.69 18.40 19.58
CA THR A 463 -3.06 19.74 19.54
C THR A 463 -2.09 19.78 18.37
N VAL A 464 -2.36 20.66 17.40
CA VAL A 464 -1.45 20.99 16.30
C VAL A 464 -0.66 22.23 16.69
N LEU A 465 0.67 22.16 16.60
CA LEU A 465 1.61 23.25 16.82
C LEU A 465 2.23 23.63 15.47
N GLY A 466 2.08 24.88 15.04
CA GLY A 466 2.62 25.37 13.78
C GLY A 466 4.14 25.28 13.74
N ALA A 467 4.72 25.30 12.53
CA ALA A 467 6.19 25.28 12.36
C ALA A 467 6.88 26.48 13.05
N ASP A 468 6.15 27.55 13.35
CA ASP A 468 6.60 28.69 14.14
C ASP A 468 6.79 28.39 15.65
N ASN A 469 6.39 27.21 16.13
CA ASN A 469 6.37 26.80 17.54
C ASN A 469 5.58 27.78 18.46
N VAL A 470 4.68 28.60 17.90
CA VAL A 470 3.90 29.59 18.65
C VAL A 470 2.41 29.38 18.40
N SER A 471 2.02 29.20 17.14
CA SER A 471 0.64 29.03 16.74
C SER A 471 0.17 27.63 17.14
N THR A 472 -1.01 27.53 17.76
CA THR A 472 -1.61 26.24 18.13
C THR A 472 -3.07 26.17 17.72
N GLN A 473 -3.53 24.96 17.40
CA GLN A 473 -4.95 24.65 17.21
C GLN A 473 -5.31 23.33 17.89
N LEU A 474 -6.47 23.28 18.54
CA LEU A 474 -6.94 22.12 19.29
C LEU A 474 -8.18 21.53 18.61
N TYR A 475 -8.12 20.26 18.25
CA TYR A 475 -9.27 19.48 17.80
C TYR A 475 -9.70 18.54 18.92
N THR A 476 -11.00 18.46 19.21
CA THR A 476 -11.58 17.62 20.26
C THR A 476 -12.56 16.63 19.65
N LEU A 477 -12.33 15.34 19.87
CA LEU A 477 -13.19 14.25 19.43
C LEU A 477 -13.93 13.69 20.65
N ASN A 478 -15.21 14.00 20.79
CA ASN A 478 -16.06 13.48 21.86
C ASN A 478 -16.66 12.14 21.45
N PHE A 479 -16.26 11.06 22.12
CA PHE A 479 -16.81 9.73 21.91
C PHE A 479 -18.00 9.45 22.81
N SER A 480 -19.07 8.96 22.21
CA SER A 480 -20.23 8.41 22.90
C SER A 480 -20.56 7.03 22.34
N VAL A 481 -21.22 6.18 23.12
CA VAL A 481 -21.76 4.90 22.65
C VAL A 481 -23.25 5.09 22.38
N SER A 482 -23.74 4.57 21.26
CA SER A 482 -25.18 4.62 20.98
C SER A 482 -25.99 3.91 22.09
N THR A 483 -27.12 4.49 22.50
CA THR A 483 -28.07 3.91 23.48
C THR A 483 -29.35 3.38 22.84
N ASN A 484 -29.46 3.47 21.51
CA ASN A 484 -30.54 2.88 20.72
C ASN A 484 -29.93 2.30 19.44
N SER A 485 -30.33 1.08 19.08
CA SER A 485 -29.79 0.27 17.99
C SER A 485 -29.99 0.82 16.57
N ASN A 486 -30.31 2.11 16.39
CA ASN A 486 -30.65 2.68 15.09
C ASN A 486 -30.09 4.10 14.97
N TRP A 487 -28.87 4.23 14.43
CA TRP A 487 -28.48 5.27 13.46
C TRP A 487 -27.00 5.09 13.05
N PRO A 488 -26.63 5.29 11.75
CA PRO A 488 -27.47 5.82 10.67
C PRO A 488 -28.44 4.86 9.98
N PRO A 489 -29.46 5.40 9.27
CA PRO A 489 -30.75 4.78 9.02
C PRO A 489 -30.80 4.04 7.68
N ALA A 490 -31.82 3.18 7.59
CA ALA A 490 -32.55 2.81 6.39
C ALA A 490 -31.70 2.47 5.15
N ASN A 491 -31.27 1.22 5.07
CA ASN A 491 -31.70 0.41 3.94
C ASN A 491 -32.34 -0.89 4.46
N THR A 492 -33.66 -0.94 4.38
CA THR A 492 -34.40 -2.19 4.53
C THR A 492 -34.16 -3.04 3.29
N LYS A 493 -33.57 -4.22 3.53
CA LYS A 493 -33.61 -5.45 2.72
C LYS A 493 -32.66 -5.53 1.52
N THR A 494 -32.04 -6.72 1.49
CA THR A 494 -31.55 -7.54 0.37
C THR A 494 -30.22 -7.18 -0.31
N ASN A 495 -29.50 -8.27 -0.60
CA ASN A 495 -28.15 -8.36 -1.14
C ASN A 495 -28.04 -7.72 -2.53
N ALA A 496 -27.77 -6.43 -2.61
CA ALA A 496 -27.29 -5.86 -3.85
C ALA A 496 -26.41 -4.62 -3.58
N LEU A 497 -25.18 -4.68 -4.10
CA LEU A 497 -24.24 -3.58 -4.10
C LEU A 497 -24.68 -2.59 -5.19
N VAL A 498 -25.00 -1.36 -4.81
CA VAL A 498 -25.25 -0.26 -5.76
C VAL A 498 -23.92 0.10 -6.41
N VAL A 499 -23.81 0.02 -7.74
CA VAL A 499 -22.65 0.60 -8.44
C VAL A 499 -23.00 2.04 -8.81
N ASP A 500 -22.41 2.99 -8.08
CA ASP A 500 -22.40 4.41 -8.47
C ASP A 500 -21.36 4.60 -9.59
N LEU A 501 -21.80 4.86 -10.81
CA LEU A 501 -20.96 5.44 -11.86
C LEU A 501 -20.86 6.96 -11.64
N GLU A 502 -20.21 7.38 -10.56
CA GLU A 502 -19.91 8.80 -10.37
C GLU A 502 -18.72 9.18 -11.27
N LEU A 503 -18.98 9.94 -12.34
CA LEU A 503 -17.92 10.50 -13.18
C LEU A 503 -17.12 11.57 -12.41
N ALA A 504 -16.00 11.16 -11.84
CA ALA A 504 -15.06 12.05 -11.18
C ALA A 504 -14.22 12.82 -12.20
N GLY A 505 -14.45 14.13 -12.31
CA GLY A 505 -13.44 15.13 -12.70
C GLY A 505 -12.96 15.08 -14.16
N PHE A 506 -13.60 15.86 -15.04
CA PHE A 506 -13.03 16.17 -16.36
C PHE A 506 -11.91 17.21 -16.22
N ALA A 507 -10.70 16.85 -16.64
CA ALA A 507 -9.64 17.81 -16.93
C ALA A 507 -9.81 18.30 -18.37
N SER A 508 -9.77 19.62 -18.59
CA SER A 508 -10.00 20.27 -19.89
C SER A 508 -9.08 19.74 -21.00
N GLN A 509 -9.56 18.79 -21.79
CA GLN A 509 -9.02 18.38 -23.08
C GLN A 509 -10.20 18.39 -24.07
N GLY A 510 -9.99 18.95 -25.26
CA GLY A 510 -11.09 19.28 -26.19
C GLY A 510 -11.96 18.09 -26.60
N PRO A 511 -13.19 18.34 -27.11
CA PRO A 511 -14.17 17.29 -27.40
C PRO A 511 -13.64 16.32 -28.48
N ASP A 512 -13.74 15.02 -28.24
CA ASP A 512 -13.67 14.02 -29.30
C ASP A 512 -14.90 14.21 -30.21
N ARG A 513 -14.64 14.66 -31.44
CA ARG A 513 -15.68 14.98 -32.43
C ARG A 513 -15.61 13.94 -33.55
N LEU A 514 -16.75 13.32 -33.88
CA LEU A 514 -16.91 12.74 -35.22
C LEU A 514 -16.67 13.85 -36.26
N PRO A 515 -16.04 13.56 -37.41
CA PRO A 515 -15.64 14.58 -38.38
C PRO A 515 -16.83 15.47 -38.78
N GLU A 516 -16.62 16.78 -38.73
CA GLU A 516 -17.57 17.79 -39.18
C GLU A 516 -17.94 17.49 -40.64
N VAL A 517 -19.24 17.29 -40.91
CA VAL A 517 -19.71 17.13 -42.28
C VAL A 517 -19.59 18.49 -42.96
N ASP A 518 -18.69 18.58 -43.93
CA ASP A 518 -18.42 19.79 -44.73
C ASP A 518 -19.74 20.46 -45.17
N ASP A 519 -19.96 21.69 -44.71
CA ASP A 519 -21.13 22.54 -44.96
C ASP A 519 -21.35 22.85 -46.46
N THR A 520 -20.46 22.39 -47.33
CA THR A 520 -20.61 22.46 -48.79
C THR A 520 -21.34 21.26 -49.43
N ALA A 521 -21.59 20.17 -48.68
CA ALA A 521 -22.21 18.94 -49.18
C ALA A 521 -23.76 19.03 -49.25
N THR A 522 -24.26 19.82 -50.20
CA THR A 522 -25.70 20.09 -50.47
C THR A 522 -26.57 18.89 -50.92
N THR A 523 -26.12 17.63 -50.74
CA THR A 523 -26.81 16.44 -51.28
C THR A 523 -27.11 15.32 -50.29
N MET A 524 -26.68 15.40 -49.03
CA MET A 524 -26.89 14.29 -48.09
C MET A 524 -28.33 14.31 -47.52
N SER A 525 -29.02 13.17 -47.60
CA SER A 525 -30.35 12.93 -46.99
C SER A 525 -30.29 12.02 -45.76
N GLU A 526 -29.14 11.41 -45.49
CA GLU A 526 -28.92 10.43 -44.42
C GLU A 526 -27.45 10.41 -43.99
N ILE A 527 -27.20 10.37 -42.68
CA ILE A 527 -25.90 10.09 -42.06
C ILE A 527 -26.09 8.89 -41.14
N THR A 528 -25.25 7.87 -41.29
CA THR A 528 -25.32 6.64 -40.49
C THR A 528 -23.94 6.21 -40.04
N TYR A 529 -23.78 6.07 -38.72
CA TYR A 529 -22.69 5.35 -38.06
C TYR A 529 -23.28 4.05 -37.52
N ASN A 530 -22.86 2.94 -38.12
CA ASN A 530 -23.34 1.62 -37.73
C ASN A 530 -22.73 1.20 -36.39
N PHE A 531 -23.46 0.38 -35.64
CA PHE A 531 -22.95 -0.23 -34.43
C PHE A 531 -21.76 -1.14 -34.76
N ASP A 532 -20.66 -0.97 -34.03
CA ASP A 532 -19.50 -1.85 -34.09
C ASP A 532 -19.16 -2.29 -32.66
N GLU A 533 -19.29 -3.58 -32.40
CA GLU A 533 -19.01 -4.16 -31.08
C GLU A 533 -17.52 -4.21 -30.74
N ASN A 534 -16.64 -4.08 -31.75
CA ASN A 534 -15.19 -4.19 -31.57
C ASN A 534 -14.49 -2.83 -31.50
N ASN A 535 -15.18 -1.77 -31.95
CA ASN A 535 -14.62 -0.42 -32.00
C ASN A 535 -15.53 0.53 -31.23
N ALA A 536 -15.01 1.11 -30.15
CA ALA A 536 -15.71 2.12 -29.40
C ALA A 536 -16.05 3.32 -30.30
N LEU A 537 -17.28 3.81 -30.20
CA LEU A 537 -17.72 5.02 -30.91
C LEU A 537 -17.04 6.26 -30.30
N PHE A 538 -16.82 6.23 -28.98
CA PHE A 538 -16.04 7.21 -28.24
C PHE A 538 -15.26 6.55 -27.12
N THR A 539 -14.25 7.24 -26.61
CA THR A 539 -13.58 6.89 -25.36
C THR A 539 -13.70 8.05 -24.38
N GLU A 540 -14.10 7.76 -23.14
CA GLU A 540 -14.16 8.78 -22.09
C GLU A 540 -12.75 9.34 -21.81
N PRO A 541 -12.53 10.66 -21.87
CA PRO A 541 -11.19 11.25 -21.74
C PRO A 541 -10.52 11.06 -20.37
N SER A 542 -11.30 10.99 -19.28
CA SER A 542 -10.82 10.93 -17.89
C SER A 542 -10.38 9.54 -17.47
N ASN A 543 -11.17 8.52 -17.81
CA ASN A 543 -10.99 7.15 -17.32
C ASN A 543 -10.71 6.12 -18.44
N SER A 544 -10.58 6.58 -19.69
CA SER A 544 -10.39 5.71 -20.86
C SER A 544 -11.48 4.65 -21.05
N ILE A 545 -12.72 4.94 -20.62
CA ILE A 545 -13.84 4.02 -20.72
C ILE A 545 -14.38 4.03 -22.17
N PRO A 546 -14.37 2.89 -22.88
CA PRO A 546 -14.96 2.79 -24.21
C PRO A 546 -16.49 2.87 -24.15
N ILE A 547 -17.07 3.70 -25.01
CA ILE A 547 -18.51 3.80 -25.23
C ILE A 547 -18.80 3.29 -26.63
N TYR A 548 -19.50 2.16 -26.71
CA TYR A 548 -19.95 1.57 -27.97
C TYR A 548 -21.27 2.19 -28.37
N GLY A 549 -21.51 2.35 -29.67
CA GLY A 549 -22.74 3.01 -30.09
C GLY A 549 -22.97 3.06 -31.58
N ALA A 550 -24.17 3.52 -31.94
CA ALA A 550 -24.60 3.77 -33.29
C ALA A 550 -25.41 5.07 -33.36
N TYR A 551 -25.38 5.72 -34.52
CA TYR A 551 -26.06 7.00 -34.72
C TYR A 551 -26.64 7.10 -36.12
N THR A 552 -27.90 7.51 -36.24
CA THR A 552 -28.54 7.80 -37.52
C THR A 552 -29.18 9.16 -37.51
N LEU A 553 -29.06 9.87 -38.64
CA LEU A 553 -29.70 11.15 -38.88
C LEU A 553 -30.30 11.16 -40.28
N THR A 554 -31.59 11.43 -40.38
CA THR A 554 -32.32 11.42 -41.66
C THR A 554 -33.11 12.71 -41.86
N GLY A 555 -33.14 13.20 -43.09
CA GLY A 555 -33.84 14.43 -43.46
C GLY A 555 -33.91 14.67 -44.97
N PRO A 556 -34.68 15.66 -45.45
CA PRO A 556 -34.73 15.97 -46.87
C PRO A 556 -33.35 16.44 -47.36
N ALA A 557 -32.95 16.02 -48.56
CA ALA A 557 -31.64 16.29 -49.14
C ALA A 557 -31.25 17.78 -49.04
N GLY A 558 -30.05 18.05 -48.52
CA GLY A 558 -29.51 19.40 -48.36
C GLY A 558 -29.93 20.16 -47.10
N ASN A 559 -30.61 19.50 -46.14
CA ASN A 559 -31.01 20.09 -44.86
C ASN A 559 -30.27 19.51 -43.64
N VAL A 560 -29.34 18.58 -43.84
CA VAL A 560 -28.51 18.01 -42.79
C VAL A 560 -27.17 18.76 -42.82
N THR A 561 -27.05 19.82 -42.01
CA THR A 561 -25.82 20.62 -41.79
C THR A 561 -25.56 20.75 -40.28
N ASP A 562 -24.31 20.98 -39.87
CA ASP A 562 -23.91 21.23 -38.46
C ASP A 562 -24.30 20.16 -37.42
N SER A 563 -24.34 18.88 -37.79
CA SER A 563 -24.71 17.79 -36.88
C SER A 563 -23.49 17.18 -36.19
N ILE A 564 -23.38 17.39 -34.88
CA ILE A 564 -22.30 16.86 -34.04
C ILE A 564 -22.89 15.89 -33.02
N LEU A 565 -22.40 14.65 -33.00
CA LEU A 565 -22.42 13.81 -31.80
C LEU A 565 -21.06 14.02 -31.13
N SER A 566 -21.06 14.66 -29.96
CA SER A 566 -19.86 14.97 -29.20
C SER A 566 -20.02 14.61 -27.74
N LEU A 567 -18.89 14.30 -27.11
CA LEU A 567 -18.72 14.33 -25.68
C LEU A 567 -18.13 15.70 -25.30
N SER A 568 -18.82 16.47 -24.44
CA SER A 568 -18.32 17.75 -23.93
C SER A 568 -18.39 17.86 -22.41
N ASP A 569 -17.52 18.72 -21.88
CA ASP A 569 -17.56 19.23 -20.51
C ASP A 569 -18.07 20.68 -20.59
N SER A 570 -19.39 20.90 -20.52
CA SER A 570 -19.93 22.26 -20.38
C SER A 570 -20.66 22.46 -19.05
N ALA A 571 -20.12 23.42 -18.30
CA ALA A 571 -20.60 23.84 -16.99
C ALA A 571 -21.92 24.64 -17.01
N THR A 572 -22.77 24.54 -18.04
CA THR A 572 -23.82 25.56 -18.24
C THR A 572 -25.16 25.37 -17.54
N VAL A 573 -25.46 24.25 -16.86
CA VAL A 573 -26.64 24.20 -15.97
C VAL A 573 -26.43 23.28 -14.76
N GLY A 574 -25.96 23.84 -13.63
CA GLY A 574 -26.14 23.20 -12.31
C GLY A 574 -24.92 22.92 -11.43
N GLY A 575 -23.72 23.40 -11.77
CA GLY A 575 -22.60 23.45 -10.80
C GLY A 575 -22.03 22.10 -10.34
N GLY A 576 -22.04 21.08 -11.20
CA GLY A 576 -21.34 19.81 -11.03
C GLY A 576 -20.84 19.27 -12.38
N THR A 577 -19.84 18.39 -12.36
CA THR A 577 -19.34 17.64 -13.53
C THR A 577 -20.43 16.71 -14.06
N ALA A 578 -20.70 16.73 -15.36
CA ALA A 578 -21.65 15.85 -16.04
C ALA A 578 -21.04 15.38 -17.37
N ILE A 579 -21.35 14.15 -17.80
CA ILE A 579 -21.23 13.83 -19.23
C ILE A 579 -22.25 14.74 -19.93
N GLU A 580 -21.82 15.70 -20.76
CA GLU A 580 -22.73 16.24 -21.77
C GLU A 580 -22.58 15.40 -23.02
N MET A 581 -23.56 14.55 -23.24
CA MET A 581 -23.91 14.21 -24.61
C MET A 581 -24.76 15.35 -25.11
N THR A 582 -24.24 16.28 -25.89
CA THR A 582 -25.14 17.12 -26.69
C THR A 582 -25.62 16.25 -27.84
N GLY A 583 -26.66 15.47 -27.60
CA GLY A 583 -27.42 14.79 -28.63
C GLY A 583 -28.06 15.85 -29.50
N VAL A 584 -27.35 16.20 -30.57
CA VAL A 584 -27.80 16.92 -31.75
C VAL A 584 -28.29 18.35 -31.47
N ASN A 585 -27.40 19.35 -31.53
CA ASN A 585 -27.89 20.68 -31.90
C ASN A 585 -28.32 20.61 -33.38
N ILE A 586 -29.58 20.30 -33.67
CA ILE A 586 -30.13 20.40 -35.04
C ILE A 586 -30.37 21.89 -35.34
N ASN A 587 -29.36 22.62 -35.79
CA ASN A 587 -29.48 24.02 -36.23
C ASN A 587 -28.52 24.24 -37.41
N ASN A 588 -28.84 24.81 -38.57
CA ASN A 588 -29.98 25.64 -39.00
C ASN A 588 -30.06 25.62 -40.55
N GLY A 589 -31.23 25.45 -41.18
CA GLY A 589 -31.72 26.61 -41.95
C GLY A 589 -32.98 26.46 -42.82
N ASN A 590 -33.63 25.29 -42.94
CA ASN A 590 -34.82 25.13 -43.79
C ASN A 590 -35.87 24.15 -43.21
N ASN A 591 -37.15 24.39 -43.54
CA ASN A 591 -38.39 23.77 -43.00
C ASN A 591 -38.58 22.24 -43.23
N GLY A 592 -37.52 21.42 -43.17
CA GLY A 592 -37.58 19.95 -43.26
C GLY A 592 -37.75 19.26 -41.91
N VAL A 593 -38.43 18.11 -41.87
CA VAL A 593 -38.45 17.20 -40.71
C VAL A 593 -37.11 16.48 -40.65
N ILE A 594 -36.39 16.58 -39.54
CA ILE A 594 -35.13 15.89 -39.28
C ILE A 594 -35.33 14.93 -38.10
N GLU A 595 -34.82 13.72 -38.25
CA GLU A 595 -34.99 12.61 -37.30
C GLU A 595 -33.62 12.05 -36.92
N GLY A 596 -33.29 12.12 -35.63
CA GLY A 596 -32.03 11.62 -35.08
C GLY A 596 -32.26 10.49 -34.09
N ARG A 597 -31.46 9.43 -34.19
CA ARG A 597 -31.49 8.27 -33.29
C ARG A 597 -30.08 7.92 -32.84
N ALA A 598 -29.93 7.57 -31.58
CA ALA A 598 -28.65 7.15 -31.01
C ALA A 598 -28.84 5.92 -30.13
N LEU A 599 -27.90 4.98 -30.23
CA LEU A 599 -27.70 3.87 -29.31
C LEU A 599 -26.32 4.04 -28.66
N LEU A 600 -26.27 3.88 -27.35
CA LEU A 600 -25.06 4.01 -26.55
C LEU A 600 -25.02 2.88 -25.54
N LEU A 601 -23.85 2.26 -25.40
CA LEU A 601 -23.64 1.08 -24.57
C LEU A 601 -22.27 1.17 -23.88
N TRP A 602 -22.27 0.91 -22.58
CA TRP A 602 -21.08 0.72 -21.75
C TRP A 602 -20.87 -0.77 -21.52
N ASP A 603 -19.61 -1.20 -21.45
CA ASP A 603 -19.23 -2.60 -21.22
C ASP A 603 -18.99 -2.91 -19.74
N SER A 604 -19.30 -4.14 -19.34
CA SER A 604 -19.30 -4.62 -17.95
C SER A 604 -18.01 -4.38 -17.19
N ASP A 605 -16.87 -4.45 -17.87
CA ASP A 605 -15.54 -4.32 -17.26
C ASP A 605 -15.31 -2.95 -16.61
N HIS A 606 -16.22 -2.00 -16.86
CA HIS A 606 -16.16 -0.63 -16.39
C HIS A 606 -17.23 -0.28 -15.35
N PHE A 607 -18.19 -1.17 -15.08
CA PHE A 607 -19.27 -0.93 -14.10
C PHE A 607 -19.66 -2.16 -13.27
N LEU A 608 -19.04 -3.33 -13.46
CA LEU A 608 -19.30 -4.51 -12.67
C LEU A 608 -18.13 -4.81 -11.73
N VAL A 609 -18.45 -5.15 -10.49
CA VAL A 609 -17.53 -5.91 -9.64
C VAL A 609 -17.39 -7.31 -10.26
N PRO A 610 -16.18 -7.90 -10.32
CA PRO A 610 -16.02 -9.29 -10.73
C PRO A 610 -17.04 -10.19 -10.04
N ASP A 611 -17.69 -11.06 -10.81
CA ASP A 611 -18.72 -12.03 -10.36
C ASP A 611 -20.10 -11.46 -9.99
N ILE A 612 -20.38 -10.16 -10.22
CA ILE A 612 -21.72 -9.56 -10.11
C ILE A 612 -22.22 -9.19 -11.51
N ASN A 613 -23.03 -10.05 -12.12
CA ASN A 613 -23.49 -9.89 -13.51
C ASN A 613 -24.94 -10.34 -13.73
N THR A 614 -25.76 -10.43 -12.68
CA THR A 614 -27.17 -10.84 -12.79
C THR A 614 -28.13 -9.68 -12.62
N PHE A 615 -28.95 -9.41 -13.64
CA PHE A 615 -30.13 -8.55 -13.53
C PHE A 615 -31.37 -9.44 -13.52
N ASP A 616 -32.04 -9.53 -12.38
CA ASP A 616 -33.19 -10.40 -12.19
C ASP A 616 -34.52 -9.63 -12.12
N ASP A 617 -35.63 -10.37 -12.12
CA ASP A 617 -36.98 -9.82 -12.03
C ASP A 617 -37.34 -9.54 -10.56
N THR A 618 -36.50 -8.77 -9.87
CA THR A 618 -36.72 -8.35 -8.47
C THR A 618 -36.59 -6.84 -8.31
N ALA A 619 -37.02 -6.32 -7.15
CA ALA A 619 -36.88 -4.91 -6.83
C ALA A 619 -35.41 -4.52 -6.60
N ASP A 620 -34.57 -5.53 -6.38
CA ASP A 620 -33.16 -5.37 -6.03
C ASP A 620 -32.29 -5.15 -7.29
N SER A 621 -32.82 -5.47 -8.48
CA SER A 621 -32.20 -5.15 -9.77
C SER A 621 -32.82 -3.88 -10.37
N PHE A 622 -32.01 -2.85 -10.65
CA PHE A 622 -32.49 -1.65 -11.35
C PHE A 622 -31.41 -1.01 -12.24
N ILE A 623 -31.86 -0.20 -13.19
CA ILE A 623 -31.02 0.69 -14.00
C ILE A 623 -31.58 2.12 -13.86
N GLU A 624 -30.73 3.11 -13.66
CA GLU A 624 -31.11 4.53 -13.60
C GLU A 624 -30.38 5.34 -14.66
N ILE A 625 -31.03 6.38 -15.18
CA ILE A 625 -30.43 7.34 -16.11
C ILE A 625 -30.86 8.74 -15.69
N THR A 626 -29.94 9.70 -15.70
CA THR A 626 -30.24 11.10 -15.40
C THR A 626 -30.11 11.95 -16.66
N PRO A 627 -31.17 12.11 -17.48
CA PRO A 627 -31.19 13.13 -18.50
C PRO A 627 -31.13 14.54 -17.90
N VAL A 628 -30.21 15.37 -18.41
CA VAL A 628 -30.12 16.80 -18.10
C VAL A 628 -31.10 17.58 -18.97
N ARG A 629 -31.26 17.15 -20.23
CA ARG A 629 -32.09 17.86 -21.20
C ARG A 629 -32.58 16.96 -22.34
N LEU A 630 -33.89 16.78 -22.46
CA LEU A 630 -34.56 16.16 -23.60
C LEU A 630 -35.47 17.20 -24.25
N VAL A 631 -35.28 17.51 -25.53
CA VAL A 631 -36.11 18.46 -26.30
C VAL A 631 -36.55 17.79 -27.58
N ASN A 632 -37.86 17.81 -27.83
CA ASN A 632 -38.50 17.09 -28.94
C ASN A 632 -38.14 15.59 -29.00
N SER A 633 -37.77 15.00 -27.86
CA SER A 633 -37.59 13.55 -27.72
C SER A 633 -38.92 12.84 -27.97
N GLN A 634 -38.87 11.81 -28.80
CA GLN A 634 -39.97 10.92 -29.12
C GLN A 634 -39.90 9.62 -28.33
N GLY A 635 -38.76 9.33 -27.70
CA GLY A 635 -38.57 8.18 -26.83
C GLY A 635 -37.14 8.00 -26.35
N LEU A 636 -37.02 7.39 -25.18
CA LEU A 636 -35.79 6.91 -24.59
C LEU A 636 -36.09 5.58 -23.91
N ASN A 637 -35.43 4.51 -24.34
CA ASN A 637 -35.51 3.17 -23.75
C ASN A 637 -34.14 2.79 -23.19
N MET A 638 -34.14 2.01 -22.11
CA MET A 638 -32.94 1.35 -21.60
C MET A 638 -32.60 0.11 -22.41
N VAL A 639 -31.30 -0.17 -22.50
CA VAL A 639 -30.71 -1.30 -23.22
C VAL A 639 -29.82 -2.10 -22.26
N LEU A 640 -29.85 -3.42 -22.39
CA LEU A 640 -28.99 -4.35 -21.65
C LEU A 640 -28.37 -5.35 -22.62
N ARG A 641 -27.11 -5.73 -22.39
CA ARG A 641 -26.39 -6.79 -23.12
C ARG A 641 -26.13 -7.96 -22.17
N ASP A 642 -26.61 -9.15 -22.53
CA ASP A 642 -26.38 -10.42 -21.81
C ASP A 642 -25.52 -11.33 -22.70
N GLY A 643 -24.26 -11.51 -22.31
CA GLY A 643 -23.23 -12.08 -23.19
C GLY A 643 -23.04 -11.26 -24.46
N SER A 644 -23.58 -11.74 -25.57
CA SER A 644 -23.54 -11.08 -26.89
C SER A 644 -24.93 -10.66 -27.41
N THR A 645 -25.97 -10.83 -26.59
CA THR A 645 -27.38 -10.60 -26.99
C THR A 645 -27.88 -9.30 -26.40
N TYR A 646 -28.59 -8.50 -27.19
CA TYR A 646 -29.04 -7.15 -26.80
C TYR A 646 -30.54 -7.15 -26.53
N TYR A 647 -30.93 -6.50 -25.44
CA TYR A 647 -32.30 -6.40 -24.97
C TYR A 647 -32.69 -4.94 -24.79
N ILE A 648 -33.92 -4.62 -25.16
CA ILE A 648 -34.53 -3.31 -25.00
C ILE A 648 -35.68 -3.41 -24.01
N SER A 649 -35.76 -2.42 -23.12
CA SER A 649 -36.87 -2.26 -22.17
C SER A 649 -38.18 -1.94 -22.89
N SER A 650 -39.30 -2.37 -22.32
CA SER A 650 -40.64 -2.01 -22.76
C SER A 650 -41.00 -0.56 -22.38
N THR A 651 -40.47 -0.07 -21.26
CA THR A 651 -40.66 1.32 -20.82
C THR A 651 -39.91 2.30 -21.71
N SER A 652 -40.66 3.20 -22.34
CA SER A 652 -40.10 4.35 -23.05
C SER A 652 -40.45 5.64 -22.34
N PHE A 653 -39.44 6.45 -22.06
CA PHE A 653 -39.59 7.79 -21.51
C PHE A 653 -39.80 8.79 -22.65
N THR A 654 -40.95 9.47 -22.65
CA THR A 654 -41.35 10.40 -23.72
C THR A 654 -41.57 11.82 -23.18
N GLY A 655 -41.33 12.84 -24.01
CA GLY A 655 -41.56 14.24 -23.68
C GLY A 655 -40.27 15.04 -23.44
N ASN A 656 -40.44 16.31 -23.05
CA ASN A 656 -39.31 17.22 -22.83
C ASN A 656 -38.89 17.23 -21.36
N ILE A 657 -37.58 17.12 -21.11
CA ILE A 657 -36.94 17.29 -19.80
C ILE A 657 -36.02 18.49 -19.90
N ASN A 658 -36.12 19.46 -18.98
CA ASN A 658 -35.30 20.67 -19.01
C ASN A 658 -34.50 20.88 -17.71
N THR A 659 -34.54 19.89 -16.82
CA THR A 659 -33.83 19.86 -15.54
C THR A 659 -33.38 18.43 -15.27
N PRO A 660 -32.21 18.20 -14.65
CA PRO A 660 -31.76 16.88 -14.26
C PRO A 660 -32.85 16.10 -13.52
N THR A 661 -33.25 14.96 -14.07
CA THR A 661 -34.32 14.10 -13.52
C THR A 661 -33.85 12.67 -13.59
N VAL A 662 -33.84 11.94 -12.46
CA VAL A 662 -33.51 10.51 -12.44
C VAL A 662 -34.68 9.70 -13.00
N LEU A 663 -34.40 8.86 -13.98
CA LEU A 663 -35.33 7.92 -14.59
C LEU A 663 -34.87 6.51 -14.23
N THR A 664 -35.70 5.77 -13.49
CA THR A 664 -35.37 4.44 -12.97
C THR A 664 -36.23 3.37 -13.64
N VAL A 665 -35.61 2.24 -13.99
CA VAL A 665 -36.27 1.00 -14.44
C VAL A 665 -35.89 -0.09 -13.46
N THR A 666 -36.87 -0.67 -12.79
CA THR A 666 -36.72 -1.78 -11.84
C THR A 666 -37.03 -3.11 -12.52
N GLY A 667 -36.40 -4.20 -12.08
CA GLY A 667 -36.64 -5.55 -12.62
C GLY A 667 -38.13 -5.94 -12.59
N LEU A 668 -38.81 -5.67 -11.47
CA LEU A 668 -40.22 -6.05 -11.25
C LEU A 668 -41.25 -5.40 -12.18
N ASP A 669 -40.99 -4.18 -12.63
CA ASP A 669 -41.95 -3.38 -13.39
C ASP A 669 -41.59 -3.32 -14.88
N GLU A 670 -40.53 -4.03 -15.29
CA GLU A 670 -39.99 -3.97 -16.64
C GLU A 670 -40.12 -5.31 -17.38
N THR A 671 -40.37 -5.21 -18.68
CA THR A 671 -40.28 -6.35 -19.59
C THR A 671 -39.29 -6.06 -20.70
N TRP A 672 -38.58 -7.08 -21.15
CA TRP A 672 -37.48 -6.95 -22.09
C TRP A 672 -37.77 -7.77 -23.35
N ALA A 673 -37.34 -7.25 -24.50
CA ALA A 673 -37.35 -7.96 -25.76
C ALA A 673 -35.95 -7.89 -26.39
N GLU A 674 -35.55 -8.96 -27.06
CA GLU A 674 -34.32 -8.96 -27.86
C GLU A 674 -34.44 -7.95 -29.00
N PHE A 675 -33.34 -7.28 -29.36
CA PHE A 675 -33.25 -6.46 -30.56
C PHE A 675 -31.86 -6.56 -31.19
N ASN A 676 -31.74 -6.13 -32.44
CA ASN A 676 -30.46 -6.01 -33.13
C ASN A 676 -30.02 -4.54 -33.17
N PRO A 677 -28.84 -4.17 -32.62
CA PRO A 677 -28.29 -2.81 -32.70
C PRO A 677 -28.22 -2.23 -34.13
N ALA A 678 -28.05 -3.09 -35.14
CA ALA A 678 -28.01 -2.67 -36.55
C ALA A 678 -29.36 -2.12 -37.06
N ASP A 679 -30.47 -2.43 -36.38
CA ASP A 679 -31.81 -2.00 -36.78
C ASP A 679 -32.19 -0.62 -36.21
N LEU A 680 -31.24 0.12 -35.61
CA LEU A 680 -31.44 1.43 -34.98
C LEU A 680 -32.29 2.40 -35.83
N ALA A 681 -32.15 2.39 -37.15
CA ALA A 681 -32.92 3.26 -38.05
C ALA A 681 -34.45 3.06 -37.93
N SER A 682 -34.90 1.89 -37.50
CA SER A 682 -36.32 1.55 -37.30
C SER A 682 -36.90 2.07 -35.99
N TYR A 683 -36.06 2.54 -35.05
CA TYR A 683 -36.52 2.97 -33.73
C TYR A 683 -37.44 4.20 -33.83
N ASP A 684 -38.70 4.06 -33.42
CA ASP A 684 -39.71 5.14 -33.51
C ASP A 684 -39.97 5.84 -32.17
N GLY A 685 -39.14 5.58 -31.16
CA GLY A 685 -39.30 6.05 -29.80
C GLY A 685 -40.01 5.04 -28.89
N THR A 686 -40.38 3.87 -29.41
CA THR A 686 -40.92 2.77 -28.60
C THR A 686 -40.01 1.55 -28.70
N GLY A 687 -39.80 0.82 -27.60
CA GLY A 687 -39.00 -0.41 -27.63
C GLY A 687 -39.54 -1.44 -28.63
N ALA A 688 -40.86 -1.44 -28.86
CA ALA A 688 -41.55 -2.33 -29.79
C ALA A 688 -41.11 -2.17 -31.26
N SER A 689 -40.57 -1.02 -31.64
CA SER A 689 -40.07 -0.78 -32.99
C SER A 689 -38.72 -1.45 -33.30
N LEU A 690 -37.96 -1.80 -32.25
CA LEU A 690 -36.70 -2.56 -32.37
C LEU A 690 -36.84 -4.02 -31.94
N ALA A 691 -37.84 -4.34 -31.12
CA ALA A 691 -38.06 -5.68 -30.59
C ALA A 691 -38.22 -6.74 -31.71
N THR A 692 -37.34 -7.74 -31.71
CA THR A 692 -37.41 -8.93 -32.59
C THR A 692 -38.18 -10.07 -31.93
N THR A 693 -38.39 -10.00 -30.61
CA THR A 693 -39.16 -10.94 -29.80
C THR A 693 -40.28 -10.24 -29.03
N ALA A 694 -41.18 -11.02 -28.42
CA ALA A 694 -42.22 -10.46 -27.57
C ALA A 694 -41.63 -10.05 -26.20
N PHE A 695 -42.09 -8.92 -25.66
CA PHE A 695 -41.68 -8.47 -24.33
C PHE A 695 -42.13 -9.46 -23.24
N SER A 696 -41.20 -9.82 -22.35
CA SER A 696 -41.47 -10.60 -21.16
C SER A 696 -40.55 -10.19 -20.01
N ALA A 697 -40.91 -10.53 -18.78
CA ALA A 697 -39.96 -10.49 -17.68
C ALA A 697 -38.78 -11.43 -17.99
N GLN A 698 -37.57 -11.02 -17.62
CA GLN A 698 -36.33 -11.74 -17.92
C GLN A 698 -35.42 -11.75 -16.69
N THR A 699 -34.58 -12.78 -16.61
CA THR A 699 -33.42 -12.79 -15.71
C THR A 699 -32.19 -12.97 -16.58
N PHE A 700 -31.31 -11.98 -16.56
CA PHE A 700 -30.05 -11.95 -17.28
C PHE A 700 -28.96 -12.35 -16.31
N THR A 701 -28.19 -13.40 -16.60
CA THR A 701 -27.20 -13.96 -15.67
C THR A 701 -25.76 -13.70 -16.09
N ASN A 702 -25.56 -13.03 -17.23
CA ASN A 702 -24.25 -12.68 -17.76
C ASN A 702 -24.32 -11.28 -18.39
N VAL A 703 -24.80 -10.30 -17.64
CA VAL A 703 -24.84 -8.91 -18.07
C VAL A 703 -23.43 -8.45 -18.40
N THR A 704 -23.17 -8.15 -19.67
CA THR A 704 -21.88 -7.68 -20.19
C THR A 704 -21.94 -6.22 -20.65
N GLY A 705 -23.11 -5.58 -20.59
CA GLY A 705 -23.24 -4.17 -20.98
C GLY A 705 -24.61 -3.57 -20.64
N ILE A 706 -24.64 -2.26 -20.41
CA ILE A 706 -25.86 -1.48 -20.12
C ILE A 706 -25.82 -0.19 -20.95
N GLY A 707 -26.98 0.32 -21.33
CA GLY A 707 -27.04 1.49 -22.20
C GLY A 707 -28.42 2.05 -22.44
N VAL A 708 -28.51 2.88 -23.48
CA VAL A 708 -29.73 3.59 -23.87
C VAL A 708 -29.91 3.65 -25.39
N VAL A 709 -31.16 3.67 -25.82
CA VAL A 709 -31.52 4.08 -27.17
C VAL A 709 -32.51 5.23 -27.12
N THR A 710 -32.33 6.22 -28.00
CA THR A 710 -33.13 7.45 -27.98
C THR A 710 -33.44 7.94 -29.39
N TYR A 711 -34.59 8.60 -29.53
CA TYR A 711 -35.09 9.15 -30.80
C TYR A 711 -35.62 10.55 -30.55
N ALA A 712 -35.21 11.50 -31.39
CA ALA A 712 -35.74 12.85 -31.36
C ALA A 712 -36.10 13.35 -32.76
N LYS A 713 -37.17 14.15 -32.83
CA LYS A 713 -37.77 14.60 -34.09
C LYS A 713 -38.02 16.10 -34.09
N ARG A 714 -37.43 16.81 -35.04
CA ARG A 714 -37.67 18.23 -35.23
C ARG A 714 -39.06 18.49 -35.82
N LYS A 715 -39.91 19.24 -35.10
CA LYS A 715 -41.19 19.76 -35.62
C LYS A 715 -41.19 21.28 -35.80
N ASN A 716 -40.62 22.06 -34.87
CA ASN A 716 -40.56 23.54 -34.90
C ASN A 716 -39.38 24.18 -34.13
N SER A 717 -38.62 23.42 -33.33
CA SER A 717 -37.43 23.84 -32.57
C SER A 717 -36.37 22.73 -32.62
N ASN A 718 -35.13 23.01 -32.20
CA ASN A 718 -34.05 22.01 -32.15
C ASN A 718 -34.51 20.82 -31.30
N ALA A 719 -34.25 19.61 -31.79
CA ALA A 719 -34.36 18.41 -30.96
C ALA A 719 -33.03 18.26 -30.22
N GLU A 720 -33.03 17.85 -28.95
CA GLU A 720 -31.80 17.76 -28.15
C GLU A 720 -31.90 16.63 -27.12
N ILE A 721 -30.83 15.88 -26.89
CA ILE A 721 -30.78 14.80 -25.91
C ILE A 721 -29.49 14.88 -25.11
N GLN A 722 -29.56 15.13 -23.81
CA GLN A 722 -28.43 15.23 -22.88
C GLN A 722 -28.62 14.30 -21.69
N ILE A 723 -27.61 13.47 -21.41
CA ILE A 723 -27.58 12.45 -20.35
C ILE A 723 -26.36 12.71 -19.47
N ALA A 724 -26.56 12.99 -18.18
CA ALA A 724 -25.49 13.25 -17.22
C ALA A 724 -24.93 11.99 -16.57
N ASP A 725 -25.79 11.00 -16.31
CA ASP A 725 -25.47 9.86 -15.44
C ASP A 725 -26.26 8.61 -15.88
N VAL A 726 -25.67 7.43 -15.68
CA VAL A 726 -26.28 6.10 -15.87
C VAL A 726 -25.81 5.23 -14.71
N ARG A 727 -26.72 4.57 -13.97
CA ARG A 727 -26.40 3.70 -12.83
C ARG A 727 -27.07 2.35 -13.00
N ALA A 728 -26.52 1.32 -12.37
CA ALA A 728 -27.17 0.02 -12.28
C ALA A 728 -26.88 -0.67 -10.94
N GLN A 729 -27.89 -1.38 -10.44
CA GLN A 729 -27.77 -2.30 -9.32
C GLN A 729 -28.11 -3.70 -9.82
N LEU A 730 -27.17 -4.62 -9.67
CA LEU A 730 -27.28 -6.04 -10.07
C LEU A 730 -27.23 -6.93 -8.83
N VAL A 731 -27.85 -8.11 -8.90
CA VAL A 731 -27.90 -9.10 -7.82
C VAL A 731 -26.98 -10.30 -8.10
N THR A 732 -26.80 -11.17 -7.10
CA THR A 732 -26.20 -12.51 -7.27
C THR A 732 -27.25 -13.59 -6.98
N THR A 733 -27.64 -14.38 -7.98
CA THR A 733 -28.52 -15.54 -7.74
C THR A 733 -27.71 -16.80 -7.46
N VAL A 734 -27.15 -16.93 -6.26
CA VAL A 734 -26.71 -18.22 -5.69
C VAL A 734 -27.29 -18.33 -4.28
N PRO A 735 -27.92 -19.45 -3.89
CA PRO A 735 -28.25 -19.68 -2.48
C PRO A 735 -26.95 -19.57 -1.66
N ALA A 736 -26.90 -18.64 -0.70
CA ALA A 736 -25.73 -18.47 0.15
C ALA A 736 -25.32 -19.83 0.74
N SER A 737 -24.03 -20.19 0.64
CA SER A 737 -23.54 -21.42 1.26
C SER A 737 -23.84 -21.39 2.77
N PRO A 738 -24.00 -22.54 3.44
CA PRO A 738 -24.22 -22.58 4.88
C PRO A 738 -23.17 -21.79 5.67
N TYR A 739 -21.91 -21.77 5.20
CA TYR A 739 -20.85 -20.89 5.70
C TYR A 739 -21.21 -19.40 5.60
N ILE A 740 -21.65 -18.92 4.44
CA ILE A 740 -22.03 -17.50 4.26
C ILE A 740 -23.24 -17.14 5.14
N VAL A 741 -24.20 -18.05 5.32
CA VAL A 741 -25.33 -17.84 6.23
C VAL A 741 -24.83 -17.68 7.67
N TRP A 742 -23.92 -18.55 8.11
CA TRP A 742 -23.28 -18.44 9.42
C TRP A 742 -22.45 -17.16 9.56
N ALA A 743 -21.62 -16.82 8.58
CA ALA A 743 -20.77 -15.63 8.59
C ALA A 743 -21.59 -14.36 8.74
N ASN A 744 -22.74 -14.29 8.06
CA ASN A 744 -23.67 -13.17 8.17
C ASN A 744 -24.33 -13.03 9.55
N THR A 745 -24.34 -14.09 10.38
CA THR A 745 -24.81 -13.96 11.78
C THR A 745 -23.89 -13.14 12.66
N TRP A 746 -22.64 -12.89 12.22
CA TRP A 746 -21.62 -12.16 12.97
C TRP A 746 -21.52 -10.69 12.59
N LEU A 747 -22.34 -10.18 11.65
CA LEU A 747 -22.33 -8.76 11.29
C LEU A 747 -22.58 -7.86 12.53
N PRO A 748 -21.82 -6.75 12.68
CA PRO A 748 -20.95 -6.10 11.69
C PRO A 748 -19.53 -6.67 11.58
N SER A 749 -19.18 -7.71 12.34
CA SER A 749 -17.90 -8.41 12.21
C SER A 749 -17.88 -9.21 10.91
N ASP A 750 -17.22 -8.66 9.89
CA ASP A 750 -17.10 -9.30 8.59
C ASP A 750 -16.16 -10.51 8.65
N VAL A 751 -16.76 -11.69 8.83
CA VAL A 751 -16.08 -13.00 8.81
C VAL A 751 -16.34 -13.73 7.49
N SER A 752 -16.70 -12.99 6.42
CA SER A 752 -17.09 -13.59 5.14
C SER A 752 -15.95 -14.28 4.40
N ASP A 753 -14.69 -13.89 4.64
CA ASP A 753 -13.52 -14.60 4.13
C ASP A 753 -13.31 -15.92 4.90
N PRO A 754 -13.52 -17.11 4.28
CA PRO A 754 -13.33 -18.40 4.94
C PRO A 754 -11.88 -18.65 5.38
N ALA A 755 -10.91 -18.09 4.65
CA ALA A 755 -9.48 -18.19 4.99
C ALA A 755 -9.03 -17.11 5.98
N GLY A 756 -9.87 -16.11 6.22
CA GLY A 756 -9.64 -15.03 7.18
C GLY A 756 -9.56 -15.55 8.61
N ASN A 757 -8.99 -14.75 9.51
CA ASN A 757 -8.83 -15.05 10.93
C ASN A 757 -9.22 -13.78 11.70
N TYR A 758 -10.52 -13.59 11.89
CA TYR A 758 -11.08 -12.28 12.28
C TYR A 758 -10.62 -11.83 13.67
N ASP A 759 -10.57 -12.72 14.65
CA ASP A 759 -10.18 -12.41 16.02
C ASP A 759 -8.69 -12.64 16.33
N GLY A 760 -7.93 -13.19 15.38
CA GLY A 760 -6.48 -13.28 15.45
C GLY A 760 -5.95 -14.47 16.24
N ASP A 761 -6.79 -15.47 16.58
CA ASP A 761 -6.42 -16.64 17.37
C ASP A 761 -5.63 -17.72 16.60
N ARG A 762 -5.50 -17.54 15.28
CA ARG A 762 -4.82 -18.41 14.30
C ARG A 762 -5.66 -19.58 13.80
N GLN A 763 -6.95 -19.63 14.14
CA GLN A 763 -7.95 -20.39 13.40
C GLN A 763 -8.45 -19.56 12.22
N SER A 764 -8.80 -20.24 11.14
CA SER A 764 -9.52 -19.59 10.05
C SER A 764 -11.02 -19.49 10.40
N ASN A 765 -11.73 -18.51 9.87
CA ASN A 765 -13.18 -18.36 10.05
C ASN A 765 -13.93 -19.63 9.59
N LEU A 766 -13.44 -20.32 8.54
CA LEU A 766 -13.95 -21.63 8.13
C LEU A 766 -13.77 -22.72 9.20
N ALA A 767 -12.64 -22.71 9.90
CA ALA A 767 -12.36 -23.65 10.98
C ALA A 767 -13.26 -23.36 12.19
N GLU A 768 -13.44 -22.08 12.55
CA GLU A 768 -14.37 -21.64 13.59
C GLU A 768 -15.82 -22.09 13.29
N TYR A 769 -16.28 -21.86 12.06
CA TYR A 769 -17.56 -22.38 11.58
C TYR A 769 -17.66 -23.90 11.67
N ALA A 770 -16.61 -24.61 11.23
CA ALA A 770 -16.59 -26.06 11.16
C ALA A 770 -16.48 -26.74 12.54
N LEU A 771 -15.90 -26.06 13.53
CA LEU A 771 -15.59 -26.60 14.85
C LEU A 771 -16.51 -26.08 15.96
N ASN A 772 -17.52 -25.27 15.62
CA ASN A 772 -18.41 -24.59 16.57
C ASN A 772 -17.66 -23.63 17.49
N GLY A 773 -16.83 -22.78 16.91
CA GLY A 773 -16.15 -21.70 17.62
C GLY A 773 -16.76 -20.34 17.32
N ASN A 774 -16.17 -19.29 17.90
CA ASN A 774 -16.66 -17.93 17.83
C ASN A 774 -15.58 -17.05 17.20
N PRO A 775 -15.74 -16.65 15.92
CA PRO A 775 -14.71 -15.94 15.17
C PRO A 775 -14.48 -14.50 15.65
N THR A 776 -15.17 -14.05 16.70
CA THR A 776 -15.00 -12.73 17.33
C THR A 776 -14.41 -12.81 18.73
N ASN A 777 -14.15 -14.02 19.23
CA ASN A 777 -13.64 -14.26 20.58
C ASN A 777 -12.42 -15.19 20.50
N PRO A 778 -11.19 -14.65 20.59
CA PRO A 778 -9.98 -15.43 20.36
C PRO A 778 -9.68 -16.48 21.45
N ALA A 779 -10.52 -16.57 22.48
CA ALA A 779 -10.47 -17.60 23.50
C ALA A 779 -11.35 -18.82 23.18
N ASP A 780 -12.23 -18.73 22.18
CA ASP A 780 -13.20 -19.75 21.79
C ASP A 780 -12.90 -20.27 20.38
N ILE A 781 -11.79 -21.01 20.28
CA ILE A 781 -11.27 -21.66 19.06
C ILE A 781 -12.14 -22.84 18.58
N GLY A 782 -13.38 -22.94 19.05
CA GLY A 782 -14.23 -24.11 18.84
C GLY A 782 -13.85 -25.36 19.64
N MET A 783 -14.61 -26.43 19.38
CA MET A 783 -14.59 -27.65 20.18
C MET A 783 -13.52 -28.63 19.69
N VAL A 784 -12.27 -28.40 20.10
CA VAL A 784 -11.13 -29.30 19.84
C VAL A 784 -10.40 -29.65 21.13
N GLU A 785 -10.09 -30.93 21.34
CA GLU A 785 -9.36 -31.41 22.51
C GLU A 785 -8.39 -32.55 22.17
N GLY A 786 -7.18 -32.50 22.76
CA GLY A 786 -6.23 -33.61 22.75
C GLY A 786 -6.11 -34.21 24.15
N HIS A 787 -6.44 -35.49 24.30
CA HIS A 787 -6.40 -36.19 25.58
C HIS A 787 -5.44 -37.38 25.57
N PHE A 788 -4.45 -37.37 26.47
CA PHE A 788 -3.51 -38.48 26.66
C PHE A 788 -3.81 -39.24 27.96
N ASP A 789 -4.11 -40.54 27.85
CA ASP A 789 -4.47 -41.39 29.01
C ASP A 789 -3.32 -42.28 29.52
N GLY A 790 -2.13 -42.14 28.93
CA GLY A 790 -0.93 -42.92 29.24
C GLY A 790 -0.58 -43.98 28.21
N ALA A 791 -1.57 -44.57 27.53
CA ALA A 791 -1.37 -45.61 26.50
C ALA A 791 -1.94 -45.23 25.13
N LEU A 792 -2.91 -44.31 25.11
CA LEU A 792 -3.58 -43.81 23.92
C LEU A 792 -3.59 -42.28 23.91
N PHE A 793 -3.52 -41.71 22.72
CA PHE A 793 -3.77 -40.31 22.47
C PHE A 793 -5.09 -40.17 21.69
N ASN A 794 -6.04 -39.42 22.24
CA ASN A 794 -7.34 -39.16 21.64
C ASN A 794 -7.34 -37.73 21.10
N TYR A 795 -7.58 -37.58 19.80
CA TYR A 795 -7.79 -36.30 19.15
C TYR A 795 -9.27 -36.12 18.86
N ILE A 796 -9.90 -35.18 19.56
CA ILE A 796 -11.34 -34.97 19.63
C ILE A 796 -11.67 -33.63 18.96
N TYR A 797 -12.66 -33.60 18.07
CA TYR A 797 -13.14 -32.36 17.47
C TYR A 797 -14.64 -32.40 17.16
N ALA A 798 -15.29 -31.25 17.06
CA ALA A 798 -16.63 -31.12 16.49
C ALA A 798 -16.59 -31.12 14.96
N SER A 799 -17.56 -31.78 14.34
CA SER A 799 -17.81 -31.73 12.89
C SER A 799 -19.20 -31.21 12.63
N ASN A 800 -19.33 -30.18 11.80
CA ASN A 800 -20.61 -29.58 11.44
C ASN A 800 -21.35 -30.54 10.49
N ALA A 801 -22.31 -31.28 11.05
CA ALA A 801 -23.08 -32.30 10.33
C ALA A 801 -24.18 -31.69 9.44
N ALA A 802 -24.46 -30.38 9.56
CA ALA A 802 -25.44 -29.69 8.73
C ALA A 802 -24.86 -29.22 7.37
N ASP A 803 -23.54 -29.16 7.24
CA ASP A 803 -22.85 -28.73 6.02
C ASP A 803 -22.06 -29.88 5.38
N SER A 804 -22.67 -30.53 4.39
CA SER A 804 -22.06 -31.64 3.68
C SER A 804 -20.89 -31.25 2.75
N SER A 805 -20.65 -29.95 2.54
CA SER A 805 -19.48 -29.47 1.77
C SER A 805 -18.19 -29.53 2.59
N LEU A 806 -18.27 -29.67 3.91
CA LEU A 806 -17.09 -29.71 4.77
C LEU A 806 -16.44 -31.10 4.77
N VAL A 807 -15.14 -31.12 4.48
CA VAL A 807 -14.29 -32.31 4.52
C VAL A 807 -13.28 -32.17 5.65
N TYR A 808 -13.30 -33.13 6.59
CA TYR A 808 -12.39 -33.21 7.72
C TYR A 808 -11.37 -34.32 7.50
N THR A 809 -10.08 -33.96 7.47
CA THR A 809 -8.98 -34.90 7.25
C THR A 809 -7.93 -34.75 8.34
N LEU A 810 -7.60 -35.84 9.04
CA LEU A 810 -6.45 -35.84 9.94
C LEU A 810 -5.17 -36.14 9.17
N LEU A 811 -4.19 -35.26 9.28
CA LEU A 811 -2.85 -35.42 8.74
C LEU A 811 -1.92 -35.83 9.88
N ASP A 812 -1.20 -36.95 9.72
CA ASP A 812 -0.15 -37.33 10.66
C ASP A 812 1.22 -37.52 10.00
N ARG A 813 2.26 -37.18 10.77
CA ARG A 813 3.67 -37.28 10.36
C ARG A 813 4.59 -37.39 11.57
N THR A 814 5.79 -37.92 11.39
CA THR A 814 6.77 -38.07 12.49
C THR A 814 7.67 -36.84 12.70
N ASN A 815 7.46 -35.77 11.95
CA ASN A 815 8.23 -34.52 12.03
C ASN A 815 7.32 -33.31 11.72
N LEU A 816 7.48 -32.19 12.44
CA LEU A 816 6.64 -30.99 12.33
C LEU A 816 6.69 -30.28 10.98
N ILE A 817 7.73 -30.51 10.17
CA ILE A 817 8.02 -29.70 8.99
C ILE A 817 8.13 -30.59 7.76
N PHE A 818 8.76 -31.76 7.87
CA PHE A 818 9.08 -32.64 6.72
C PHE A 818 8.50 -34.06 6.85
N GLY A 819 8.54 -34.83 5.76
CA GLY A 819 8.20 -36.25 5.70
C GLY A 819 6.87 -36.55 5.02
N THR A 820 6.63 -37.84 4.74
CA THR A 820 5.38 -38.31 4.15
C THR A 820 4.23 -38.02 5.11
N VAL A 821 3.25 -37.26 4.62
CA VAL A 821 1.99 -37.02 5.34
C VAL A 821 1.09 -38.23 5.13
N ASN A 822 0.67 -38.85 6.22
CA ASN A 822 -0.40 -39.85 6.18
C ASN A 822 -1.74 -39.16 6.43
N THR A 823 -2.78 -39.61 5.75
CA THR A 823 -4.15 -39.12 5.94
C THR A 823 -4.98 -40.17 6.68
N ASN A 824 -5.69 -39.74 7.73
CA ASN A 824 -6.62 -40.55 8.51
C ASN A 824 -6.01 -41.86 9.06
N SER A 825 -4.71 -41.86 9.38
CA SER A 825 -3.95 -43.03 9.88
C SER A 825 -4.08 -43.25 11.40
N TRP A 826 -5.25 -42.94 11.95
CA TRP A 826 -5.61 -43.28 13.33
C TRP A 826 -5.82 -44.80 13.49
N ASN A 827 -5.73 -45.30 14.72
CA ASN A 827 -5.94 -46.73 15.03
C ASN A 827 -7.43 -47.11 15.11
N SER A 828 -8.25 -46.20 15.64
CA SER A 828 -9.71 -46.30 15.57
C SER A 828 -10.35 -44.91 15.61
N THR A 829 -11.55 -44.78 15.07
CA THR A 829 -12.38 -43.57 15.19
C THR A 829 -13.72 -43.92 15.82
N SER A 830 -14.28 -43.01 16.60
CA SER A 830 -15.59 -43.17 17.23
C SER A 830 -16.39 -41.87 17.11
N PRO A 831 -17.61 -41.90 16.53
CA PRO A 831 -18.54 -40.79 16.63
C PRO A 831 -19.07 -40.68 18.07
N GLY A 832 -19.15 -39.46 18.56
CA GLY A 832 -19.69 -39.07 19.86
C GLY A 832 -21.10 -38.47 19.76
N PRO A 833 -21.57 -37.81 20.84
CA PRO A 833 -22.89 -37.17 20.87
C PRO A 833 -22.98 -36.00 19.88
N VAL A 834 -24.21 -35.74 19.41
CA VAL A 834 -24.55 -34.59 18.56
C VAL A 834 -25.14 -33.49 19.44
N THR A 835 -24.63 -32.26 19.31
CA THR A 835 -25.14 -31.06 19.99
C THR A 835 -25.41 -29.98 18.95
N GLY A 836 -26.68 -29.62 18.76
CA GLY A 836 -27.08 -28.75 17.65
C GLY A 836 -26.74 -29.38 16.30
N ASP A 837 -26.07 -28.60 15.44
CA ASP A 837 -25.63 -29.04 14.12
C ASP A 837 -24.29 -29.80 14.14
N TYR A 838 -23.68 -29.99 15.31
CA TYR A 838 -22.32 -30.53 15.42
C TYR A 838 -22.26 -31.93 16.02
N GLN A 839 -21.51 -32.82 15.39
CA GLN A 839 -21.17 -34.16 15.87
C GLN A 839 -19.73 -34.20 16.39
N ILE A 840 -19.53 -34.67 17.62
CA ILE A 840 -18.18 -34.90 18.16
C ILE A 840 -17.55 -36.14 17.51
N VAL A 841 -16.29 -36.05 17.10
CA VAL A 841 -15.50 -37.14 16.51
C VAL A 841 -14.27 -37.37 17.37
N THR A 842 -14.01 -38.61 17.77
CA THR A 842 -12.81 -38.99 18.53
C THR A 842 -11.94 -39.93 17.72
N ASN A 843 -10.71 -39.52 17.43
CA ASN A 843 -9.72 -40.31 16.70
C ASN A 843 -8.64 -40.78 17.66
N ILE A 844 -8.39 -42.09 17.70
CA ILE A 844 -7.54 -42.74 18.70
C ILE A 844 -6.24 -43.18 18.06
N TYR A 845 -5.12 -42.76 18.65
CA TYR A 845 -3.77 -43.11 18.27
C TYR A 845 -3.09 -43.91 19.39
N ASN A 846 -2.43 -45.00 19.03
CA ASN A 846 -1.57 -45.75 19.93
C ASN A 846 -0.22 -45.03 20.02
N VAL A 847 0.24 -44.75 21.24
CA VAL A 847 1.50 -44.02 21.48
C VAL A 847 2.70 -44.94 21.69
N SER A 848 2.57 -46.23 21.38
CA SER A 848 3.66 -47.21 21.52
C SER A 848 4.80 -47.05 20.49
N ASP A 849 4.61 -46.24 19.44
CA ASP A 849 5.59 -45.99 18.37
C ASP A 849 6.00 -44.50 18.30
N ASN A 850 7.02 -44.19 17.48
CA ASN A 850 7.66 -42.88 17.28
C ASN A 850 6.74 -41.66 17.39
N ALA A 851 7.25 -40.55 17.93
CA ALA A 851 6.54 -39.27 18.08
C ALA A 851 5.84 -38.86 16.78
N LYS A 852 4.50 -38.72 16.82
CA LYS A 852 3.67 -38.25 15.72
C LYS A 852 3.14 -36.84 16.01
N PHE A 853 3.10 -36.00 14.98
CA PHE A 853 2.39 -34.74 14.95
C PHE A 853 1.10 -34.93 14.17
N ILE A 854 0.00 -34.43 14.70
CA ILE A 854 -1.35 -34.59 14.16
C ILE A 854 -1.91 -33.20 13.89
N ILE A 855 -2.46 -33.00 12.69
CA ILE A 855 -3.12 -31.77 12.26
C ILE A 855 -4.50 -32.14 11.73
N LEU A 856 -5.54 -31.40 12.11
CA LEU A 856 -6.85 -31.48 11.47
C LEU A 856 -6.90 -30.47 10.32
N GLU A 857 -7.08 -30.97 9.12
CA GLU A 857 -7.32 -30.17 7.92
C GLU A 857 -8.83 -30.14 7.65
N ILE A 858 -9.37 -28.93 7.48
CA ILE A 858 -10.79 -28.70 7.15
C ILE A 858 -10.82 -27.98 5.81
N LYS A 859 -11.60 -28.52 4.86
CA LYS A 859 -11.81 -27.96 3.53
C LYS A 859 -13.30 -27.83 3.24
N GLN A 860 -13.66 -26.90 2.38
CA GLN A 860 -14.98 -26.80 1.79
C GLN A 860 -14.88 -27.21 0.32
N GLU A 861 -15.64 -28.23 -0.10
CA GLU A 861 -15.65 -28.80 -1.46
C GLU A 861 -16.96 -28.56 -2.20
#